data_AF-A0A955J5H9-F1
#
_entry.id   AF-A0A955J5H9-F1
#
_cell.length_a   1.000
_cell.length_b   1.000
_cell.length_c   1.000
_cell.angle_alpha   90.00
_cell.angle_beta   90.00
_cell.angle_gamma   90.00
#
_symmetry.space_group_name_H-M   'P 1'
#
loop_
_entity.id
_entity.type
_entity.pdbx_description
1 polymer ?
#
loop_
_entity_poly.entity_id
_entity_poly.type
_entity_poly.pdbx_seq_one_letter_code
_entity_poly.pdbx_strand_id
1 'polypeptide(L)'
;REALLRGLVQELAGCVLSDLTLALDGAACLIRLADGYASSALQVEARTTASNAMSYANRFDQAISLLEEARALATENSDRPAMARVELAFVQPYARLGRFSDAVRCAEGAVTLYESLGDSVMAAKSHSNLGVIHRMRGDAASAIRHFDRALSTLRSDVVAEAQLESNRAEALLDLARFREAEAAFRRAIDAFDQTPHRRGSAIVEGNLADLLGRQGRLQASIRHFERAQRMLQDDEAVGDAARLGAERAEVLLSVGLLDEAIDAFTDALTVLDAQGFANEAARARTGLGLAHARRGDLADAEAMLQRAAAEFVAIEARHGLVDAHLALARVLLERGRVNEAWTLLDDIVQDARSEARRVEVAALRARALLSMGDADAAITTIDDVRRMPDADRLPLITADLLHLRGRALMLLGDNSAAVEELEAAVHEIERIRGSLLGDRLRTAWLGDRLAPYHDMLSIALAEGSHRRAFEIIEMVRSRALLDVMQGGIELAEQVVMAGPEDAEESRLVGELTRMRAELNMVFDRMHGPTTGTGDGARREDLNRRARVLEREVATIEGRLTATRRFGEIFGRPIDAEGVSRTLGPGVVLLEYFVSGGELAAIVVRDGHFQARRLGLPEAALAELAERIAFQVDRGLAGAGRSGARSDRLVQHAEHELKAL
;
A
#
# COMPACT_ATOMS: atom_id res chain seq x y z
N ARG A 1 -19.17 -48.06 -16.27
CA ARG A 1 -18.79 -47.18 -17.41
C ARG A 1 -19.27 -45.76 -17.15
N GLU A 2 -20.57 -45.49 -16.98
CA GLU A 2 -21.07 -44.18 -16.54
C GLU A 2 -20.48 -43.72 -15.18
N ALA A 3 -20.39 -44.59 -14.18
CA ALA A 3 -19.73 -44.26 -12.91
C ALA A 3 -18.24 -43.91 -13.05
N LEU A 4 -17.55 -44.51 -14.04
CA LEU A 4 -16.15 -44.19 -14.34
C LEU A 4 -16.04 -42.79 -14.96
N LEU A 5 -16.95 -42.45 -15.88
CA LEU A 5 -17.00 -41.12 -16.46
C LEU A 5 -17.32 -40.04 -15.40
N ARG A 6 -18.25 -40.30 -14.47
CA ARG A 6 -18.49 -39.40 -13.34
C ARG A 6 -17.26 -39.24 -12.44
N GLY A 7 -16.51 -40.32 -12.23
CA GLY A 7 -15.21 -40.27 -11.55
C GLY A 7 -14.22 -39.34 -12.26
N LEU A 8 -14.10 -39.45 -13.59
CA LEU A 8 -13.25 -38.57 -14.40
C LEU A 8 -13.71 -37.11 -14.36
N VAL A 9 -15.03 -36.86 -14.38
CA VAL A 9 -15.57 -35.49 -14.20
C VAL A 9 -15.13 -34.91 -12.85
N GLN A 10 -15.25 -35.70 -11.77
CA GLN A 10 -14.86 -35.26 -10.42
C GLN A 10 -13.36 -35.04 -10.29
N GLU A 11 -12.55 -35.93 -10.87
CA GLU A 11 -11.10 -35.81 -10.90
C GLU A 11 -10.68 -34.55 -11.64
N LEU A 12 -11.22 -34.31 -12.84
CA LEU A 12 -10.93 -33.12 -13.62
C LEU A 12 -11.40 -31.84 -12.90
N ALA A 13 -12.57 -31.87 -12.25
CA ALA A 13 -13.05 -30.77 -11.43
C ALA A 13 -12.11 -30.46 -10.25
N GLY A 14 -11.53 -31.49 -9.62
CA GLY A 14 -10.52 -31.33 -8.58
C GLY A 14 -9.21 -30.75 -9.10
N CYS A 15 -8.79 -31.16 -10.31
CA CYS A 15 -7.55 -30.69 -10.94
C CYS A 15 -7.61 -29.21 -11.37
N VAL A 16 -8.78 -28.65 -11.64
CA VAL A 16 -8.91 -27.25 -12.12
C VAL A 16 -8.15 -26.25 -11.24
N LEU A 17 -8.08 -26.50 -9.92
CA LEU A 17 -7.40 -25.63 -8.96
C LEU A 17 -5.98 -26.08 -8.60
N SER A 18 -5.62 -27.35 -8.79
CA SER A 18 -4.33 -27.91 -8.36
C SER A 18 -3.37 -28.19 -9.52
N ASP A 19 -3.89 -28.50 -10.72
CA ASP A 19 -3.14 -28.79 -11.94
C ASP A 19 -3.97 -28.38 -13.17
N LEU A 20 -3.91 -27.08 -13.49
CA LEU A 20 -4.67 -26.50 -14.60
C LEU A 20 -4.26 -27.09 -15.95
N THR A 21 -2.99 -27.49 -16.12
CA THR A 21 -2.51 -28.10 -17.37
C THR A 21 -3.20 -29.43 -17.60
N LEU A 22 -3.20 -30.30 -16.58
CA LEU A 22 -3.90 -31.58 -16.64
C LEU A 22 -5.41 -31.40 -16.87
N ALA A 23 -6.03 -30.40 -16.23
CA ALA A 23 -7.44 -30.09 -16.42
C ALA A 23 -7.75 -29.67 -17.88
N LEU A 24 -6.89 -28.86 -18.50
CA LEU A 24 -7.04 -28.44 -19.89
C LEU A 24 -6.84 -29.61 -20.88
N ASP A 25 -5.81 -30.43 -20.66
CA ASP A 25 -5.52 -31.58 -21.52
C ASP A 25 -6.63 -32.64 -21.43
N GLY A 26 -7.17 -32.85 -20.23
CA GLY A 26 -8.26 -33.78 -19.99
C GLY A 26 -9.62 -33.30 -20.52
N ALA A 27 -9.86 -31.99 -20.65
CA ALA A 27 -11.16 -31.42 -21.00
C ALA A 27 -11.70 -31.92 -22.35
N ALA A 28 -10.86 -31.93 -23.40
CA ALA A 28 -11.25 -32.42 -24.72
C ALA A 28 -11.51 -33.94 -24.73
N CYS A 29 -10.74 -34.69 -23.93
CA CYS A 29 -10.96 -36.13 -23.78
C CYS A 29 -12.28 -36.41 -23.07
N LEU A 30 -12.59 -35.67 -22.00
CA LEU A 30 -13.81 -35.78 -21.21
C LEU A 30 -15.06 -35.55 -22.06
N ILE A 31 -15.05 -34.50 -22.90
CA ILE A 31 -16.18 -34.20 -23.81
C ILE A 31 -16.38 -35.35 -24.82
N ARG A 32 -15.31 -35.79 -25.50
CA ARG A 32 -15.41 -36.90 -26.48
C ARG A 32 -15.92 -38.20 -25.85
N LEU A 33 -15.46 -38.50 -24.63
CA LEU A 33 -15.95 -39.67 -23.90
C LEU A 33 -17.43 -39.53 -23.56
N ALA A 34 -17.86 -38.35 -23.07
CA ALA A 34 -19.25 -38.08 -22.73
C ALA A 34 -20.19 -38.15 -23.94
N ASP A 35 -19.78 -37.64 -25.09
CA ASP A 35 -20.54 -37.71 -26.35
C ASP A 35 -20.70 -39.16 -26.85
N GLY A 36 -19.81 -40.06 -26.46
CA GLY A 36 -19.93 -41.50 -26.69
C GLY A 36 -21.01 -42.21 -25.85
N TYR A 37 -21.61 -41.53 -24.87
CA TYR A 37 -22.72 -42.05 -24.06
C TYR A 37 -24.03 -41.35 -24.44
N ALA A 38 -25.15 -42.08 -24.34
CA ALA A 38 -26.49 -41.54 -24.58
C ALA A 38 -27.07 -40.70 -23.41
N SER A 39 -26.23 -40.27 -22.46
CA SER A 39 -26.67 -39.53 -21.26
C SER A 39 -26.41 -38.03 -21.43
N SER A 40 -27.47 -37.28 -21.71
CA SER A 40 -27.42 -35.81 -21.83
C SER A 40 -26.91 -35.14 -20.55
N ALA A 41 -27.29 -35.68 -19.37
CA ALA A 41 -26.81 -35.15 -18.09
C ALA A 41 -25.28 -35.21 -17.97
N LEU A 42 -24.64 -36.32 -18.39
CA LEU A 42 -23.17 -36.45 -18.41
C LEU A 42 -22.52 -35.54 -19.45
N GLN A 43 -23.16 -35.38 -20.61
CA GLN A 43 -22.68 -34.49 -21.67
C GLN A 43 -22.68 -33.02 -21.23
N VAL A 44 -23.72 -32.60 -20.49
CA VAL A 44 -23.79 -31.27 -19.88
C VAL A 44 -22.75 -31.11 -18.78
N GLU A 45 -22.62 -32.11 -17.89
CA GLU A 45 -21.65 -32.06 -16.78
C GLU A 45 -20.21 -32.00 -17.30
N ALA A 46 -19.85 -32.81 -18.30
CA ALA A 46 -18.54 -32.79 -18.94
C ALA A 46 -18.21 -31.43 -19.56
N ARG A 47 -19.14 -30.83 -20.31
CA ARG A 47 -18.96 -29.50 -20.91
C ARG A 47 -18.86 -28.40 -19.86
N THR A 48 -19.67 -28.47 -18.80
CA THR A 48 -19.62 -27.50 -17.70
C THR A 48 -18.27 -27.57 -16.98
N THR A 49 -17.78 -28.78 -16.66
CA THR A 49 -16.47 -28.96 -16.01
C THR A 49 -15.31 -28.54 -16.92
N ALA A 50 -15.37 -28.87 -18.22
CA ALA A 50 -14.41 -28.39 -19.20
C ALA A 50 -14.41 -26.86 -19.33
N SER A 51 -15.60 -26.23 -19.29
CA SER A 51 -15.73 -24.77 -19.33
C SER A 51 -15.11 -24.08 -18.11
N ASN A 52 -15.16 -24.73 -16.93
CA ASN A 52 -14.48 -24.23 -15.74
C ASN A 52 -12.96 -24.25 -15.96
N ALA A 53 -12.39 -25.35 -16.46
CA ALA A 53 -10.96 -25.42 -16.78
C ALA A 53 -10.55 -24.31 -17.79
N MET A 54 -11.35 -24.09 -18.83
CA MET A 54 -11.12 -22.99 -19.79
C MET A 54 -11.21 -21.62 -19.13
N SER A 55 -12.15 -21.40 -18.22
CA SER A 55 -12.30 -20.14 -17.49
C SER A 55 -11.12 -19.86 -16.57
N TYR A 56 -10.59 -20.86 -15.86
CA TYR A 56 -9.38 -20.73 -15.05
C TYR A 56 -8.13 -20.47 -15.90
N ALA A 57 -8.12 -20.91 -17.17
CA ALA A 57 -7.09 -20.59 -18.13
C ALA A 57 -7.29 -19.25 -18.86
N ASN A 58 -8.24 -18.42 -18.42
CA ASN A 58 -8.65 -17.16 -19.06
C ASN A 58 -9.13 -17.30 -20.53
N ARG A 59 -9.56 -18.50 -20.94
CA ARG A 59 -10.12 -18.77 -22.28
C ARG A 59 -11.65 -18.63 -22.26
N PHE A 60 -12.12 -17.42 -21.94
CA PHE A 60 -13.54 -17.18 -21.65
C PHE A 60 -14.47 -17.42 -22.84
N ASP A 61 -14.08 -17.09 -24.08
CA ASP A 61 -14.91 -17.36 -25.26
C ASP A 61 -15.07 -18.86 -25.53
N GLN A 62 -14.02 -19.65 -25.29
CA GLN A 62 -14.08 -21.11 -25.40
C GLN A 62 -14.97 -21.70 -24.31
N ALA A 63 -14.87 -21.18 -23.08
CA ALA A 63 -15.76 -21.56 -21.99
C ALA A 63 -17.23 -21.27 -22.32
N ILE A 64 -17.52 -20.08 -22.86
CA ILE A 64 -18.88 -19.68 -23.29
C ILE A 64 -19.39 -20.61 -24.39
N SER A 65 -18.57 -20.95 -25.39
CA SER A 65 -18.97 -21.86 -26.47
C SER A 65 -19.38 -23.23 -25.94
N LEU A 66 -18.59 -23.80 -25.01
CA LEU A 66 -18.91 -25.07 -24.35
C LEU A 66 -20.19 -24.99 -23.51
N LEU A 67 -20.41 -23.86 -22.84
CA LEU A 67 -21.61 -23.63 -22.04
C LEU A 67 -22.86 -23.42 -22.91
N GLU A 68 -22.74 -22.86 -24.11
CA GLU A 68 -23.85 -22.75 -25.07
C GLU A 68 -24.29 -24.13 -25.56
N GLU A 69 -23.34 -25.01 -25.88
CA GLU A 69 -23.63 -26.42 -26.17
C GLU A 69 -24.32 -27.11 -24.99
N ALA A 70 -23.80 -26.92 -23.78
CA ALA A 70 -24.36 -27.49 -22.55
C ALA A 70 -25.78 -26.97 -22.28
N ARG A 71 -26.05 -25.67 -22.53
CA ARG A 71 -27.38 -25.06 -22.40
C ARG A 71 -28.36 -25.66 -23.39
N ALA A 72 -27.95 -25.86 -24.65
CA ALA A 72 -28.79 -26.46 -25.68
C ALA A 72 -29.21 -27.88 -25.28
N LEU A 73 -28.26 -28.72 -24.85
CA LEU A 73 -28.50 -30.08 -24.38
C LEU A 73 -29.43 -30.12 -23.16
N ALA A 74 -29.19 -29.28 -22.16
CA ALA A 74 -30.03 -29.20 -20.97
C ALA A 74 -31.47 -28.76 -21.31
N THR A 75 -31.63 -27.84 -22.26
CA THR A 75 -32.93 -27.33 -22.72
C THR A 75 -33.70 -28.38 -23.50
N GLU A 76 -33.07 -29.04 -24.48
CA GLU A 76 -33.69 -30.10 -25.29
C GLU A 76 -34.26 -31.22 -24.41
N ASN A 77 -33.56 -31.55 -23.33
CA ASN A 77 -33.95 -32.60 -22.40
C ASN A 77 -34.83 -32.11 -21.23
N SER A 78 -35.16 -30.81 -21.17
CA SER A 78 -35.93 -30.20 -20.08
C SER A 78 -35.35 -30.47 -18.68
N ASP A 79 -34.03 -30.61 -18.57
CA ASP A 79 -33.32 -30.91 -17.32
C ASP A 79 -33.08 -29.61 -16.53
N ARG A 80 -34.07 -29.23 -15.71
CA ARG A 80 -34.03 -27.99 -14.91
C ARG A 80 -32.81 -27.89 -13.99
N PRO A 81 -32.41 -28.94 -13.24
CA PRO A 81 -31.16 -28.91 -12.47
C PRO A 81 -29.91 -28.65 -13.32
N ALA A 82 -29.79 -29.28 -14.49
CA ALA A 82 -28.67 -29.05 -15.39
C ALA A 82 -28.68 -27.63 -15.96
N MET A 83 -29.85 -27.11 -16.35
CA MET A 83 -30.01 -25.70 -16.76
C MET A 83 -29.52 -24.75 -15.67
N ALA A 84 -29.91 -24.97 -14.40
CA ALA A 84 -29.48 -24.12 -13.28
C ALA A 84 -27.95 -24.09 -13.12
N ARG A 85 -27.29 -25.25 -13.22
CA ARG A 85 -25.81 -25.34 -13.16
C ARG A 85 -25.15 -24.61 -14.33
N VAL A 86 -25.66 -24.79 -15.54
CA VAL A 86 -25.13 -24.13 -16.75
C VAL A 86 -25.28 -22.62 -16.66
N GLU A 87 -26.45 -22.11 -16.27
CA GLU A 87 -26.68 -20.68 -16.04
C GLU A 87 -25.68 -20.10 -15.02
N LEU A 88 -25.44 -20.81 -13.91
CA LEU A 88 -24.46 -20.39 -12.91
C LEU A 88 -23.02 -20.40 -13.47
N ALA A 89 -22.67 -21.37 -14.31
CA ALA A 89 -21.33 -21.47 -14.90
C ALA A 89 -21.05 -20.39 -15.95
N PHE A 90 -22.06 -19.81 -16.60
CA PHE A 90 -21.90 -18.65 -17.49
C PHE A 90 -21.45 -17.37 -16.77
N VAL A 91 -21.67 -17.27 -15.47
CA VAL A 91 -21.47 -16.03 -14.71
C VAL A 91 -20.01 -15.58 -14.74
N GLN A 92 -19.06 -16.46 -14.42
CA GLN A 92 -17.64 -16.11 -14.38
C GLN A 92 -17.11 -15.63 -15.75
N PRO A 93 -17.25 -16.37 -16.86
CA PRO A 93 -16.70 -15.93 -18.14
C PRO A 93 -17.34 -14.63 -18.65
N TYR A 94 -18.66 -14.44 -18.48
CA TYR A 94 -19.28 -13.15 -18.84
C TYR A 94 -18.79 -12.00 -17.97
N ALA A 95 -18.67 -12.21 -16.65
CA ALA A 95 -18.16 -11.17 -15.75
C ALA A 95 -16.71 -10.79 -16.07
N ARG A 96 -15.87 -11.77 -16.43
CA ARG A 96 -14.46 -11.55 -16.78
C ARG A 96 -14.28 -10.84 -18.12
N LEU A 97 -15.14 -11.09 -19.10
CA LEU A 97 -15.19 -10.33 -20.37
C LEU A 97 -15.87 -8.95 -20.23
N GLY A 98 -16.26 -8.53 -19.02
CA GLY A 98 -16.97 -7.28 -18.79
C GLY A 98 -18.41 -7.25 -19.33
N ARG A 99 -18.94 -8.39 -19.79
CA ARG A 99 -20.34 -8.58 -20.23
C ARG A 99 -21.26 -8.71 -19.03
N PHE A 100 -21.25 -7.71 -18.16
CA PHE A 100 -21.91 -7.77 -16.86
C PHE A 100 -23.43 -7.95 -16.96
N SER A 101 -24.09 -7.40 -17.99
CA SER A 101 -25.53 -7.59 -18.21
C SER A 101 -25.89 -9.05 -18.49
N ASP A 102 -25.06 -9.76 -19.27
CA ASP A 102 -25.24 -11.19 -19.51
C ASP A 102 -24.97 -11.99 -18.24
N ALA A 103 -23.92 -11.64 -17.50
CA ALA A 103 -23.58 -12.31 -16.24
C ALA A 103 -24.72 -12.18 -15.21
N VAL A 104 -25.31 -10.98 -15.07
CA VAL A 104 -26.48 -10.73 -14.20
C VAL A 104 -27.66 -11.59 -14.64
N ARG A 105 -28.02 -11.57 -15.93
CA ARG A 105 -29.15 -12.35 -16.46
C ARG A 105 -29.00 -13.84 -16.18
N CYS A 106 -27.81 -14.41 -16.41
CA CYS A 106 -27.51 -15.81 -16.12
C CYS A 106 -27.61 -16.10 -14.61
N ALA A 107 -27.06 -15.24 -13.76
CA ALA A 107 -27.11 -15.42 -12.31
C ALA A 107 -28.54 -15.29 -11.74
N GLU A 108 -29.36 -14.35 -12.22
CA GLU A 108 -30.79 -14.23 -11.88
C GLU A 108 -31.59 -15.46 -12.33
N GLY A 109 -31.27 -15.97 -13.53
CA GLY A 109 -31.83 -17.23 -14.03
C GLY A 109 -31.49 -18.42 -13.12
N ALA A 110 -30.23 -18.52 -12.70
CA ALA A 110 -29.77 -19.55 -11.76
C ALA A 110 -30.47 -19.43 -10.40
N VAL A 111 -30.59 -18.22 -9.82
CA VAL A 111 -31.35 -17.98 -8.57
C VAL A 111 -32.78 -18.50 -8.72
N THR A 112 -33.49 -18.07 -9.76
CA THR A 112 -34.89 -18.45 -9.99
C THR A 112 -35.05 -19.96 -10.12
N LEU A 113 -34.15 -20.62 -10.85
CA LEU A 113 -34.16 -22.06 -11.02
C LEU A 113 -33.89 -22.78 -9.69
N TYR A 114 -32.84 -22.41 -8.95
CA TYR A 114 -32.51 -23.07 -7.69
C TYR A 114 -33.56 -22.85 -6.59
N GLU A 115 -34.15 -21.65 -6.51
CA GLU A 115 -35.29 -21.40 -5.62
C GLU A 115 -36.49 -22.29 -5.99
N SER A 116 -36.80 -22.43 -7.28
CA SER A 116 -37.90 -23.30 -7.74
C SER A 116 -37.65 -24.79 -7.49
N LEU A 117 -36.38 -25.19 -7.39
CA LEU A 117 -35.95 -26.55 -7.05
C LEU A 117 -35.86 -26.79 -5.54
N GLY A 118 -36.05 -25.74 -4.71
CA GLY A 118 -35.88 -25.80 -3.27
C GLY A 118 -34.43 -25.92 -2.79
N ASP A 119 -33.45 -25.68 -3.67
CA ASP A 119 -32.02 -25.74 -3.34
C ASP A 119 -31.54 -24.39 -2.80
N SER A 120 -31.81 -24.16 -1.51
CA SER A 120 -31.45 -22.93 -0.82
C SER A 120 -29.94 -22.63 -0.81
N VAL A 121 -29.07 -23.66 -0.83
CA VAL A 121 -27.62 -23.49 -0.81
C VAL A 121 -27.14 -22.97 -2.16
N MET A 122 -27.60 -23.57 -3.26
CA MET A 122 -27.23 -23.10 -4.60
C MET A 122 -27.89 -21.77 -4.96
N ALA A 123 -29.09 -21.48 -4.44
CA ALA A 123 -29.70 -20.16 -4.53
C ALA A 123 -28.85 -19.09 -3.81
N ALA A 124 -28.37 -19.37 -2.59
CA ALA A 124 -27.47 -18.48 -1.86
C ALA A 124 -26.14 -18.25 -2.61
N LYS A 125 -25.54 -19.31 -3.18
CA LYS A 125 -24.34 -19.19 -4.04
C LYS A 125 -24.59 -18.35 -5.28
N SER A 126 -25.76 -18.48 -5.91
CA SER A 126 -26.15 -17.67 -7.07
C SER A 126 -26.33 -16.18 -6.70
N HIS A 127 -26.91 -15.90 -5.53
CA HIS A 127 -26.93 -14.55 -4.96
C HIS A 127 -25.52 -14.02 -4.64
N SER A 128 -24.62 -14.84 -4.12
CA SER A 128 -23.21 -14.45 -3.92
C SER A 128 -22.58 -13.98 -5.23
N ASN A 129 -22.78 -14.74 -6.31
CA ASN A 129 -22.26 -14.39 -7.63
C ASN A 129 -22.87 -13.09 -8.18
N LEU A 130 -24.19 -12.87 -8.00
CA LEU A 130 -24.79 -11.57 -8.29
C LEU A 130 -24.12 -10.44 -7.51
N GLY A 131 -23.87 -10.66 -6.21
CA GLY A 131 -23.17 -9.70 -5.38
C GLY A 131 -21.80 -9.32 -5.94
N VAL A 132 -20.99 -10.32 -6.31
CA VAL A 132 -19.67 -10.12 -6.93
C VAL A 132 -19.79 -9.36 -8.26
N ILE A 133 -20.73 -9.72 -9.13
CA ILE A 133 -20.95 -9.02 -10.41
C ILE A 133 -21.31 -7.54 -10.18
N HIS A 134 -22.24 -7.26 -9.26
CA HIS A 134 -22.63 -5.89 -8.94
C HIS A 134 -21.44 -5.09 -8.38
N ARG A 135 -20.60 -5.69 -7.55
CA ARG A 135 -19.35 -5.06 -7.08
C ARG A 135 -18.40 -4.73 -8.23
N MET A 136 -18.18 -5.67 -9.16
CA MET A 136 -17.35 -5.43 -10.36
C MET A 136 -17.91 -4.34 -11.29
N ARG A 137 -19.22 -4.09 -11.24
CA ARG A 137 -19.86 -2.97 -11.96
C ARG A 137 -19.71 -1.62 -11.25
N GLY A 138 -19.20 -1.59 -10.01
CA GLY A 138 -19.18 -0.41 -9.16
C GLY A 138 -20.48 -0.18 -8.37
N ASP A 139 -21.42 -1.13 -8.38
CA ASP A 139 -22.68 -1.06 -7.64
C ASP A 139 -22.59 -1.87 -6.33
N ALA A 140 -21.72 -1.40 -5.44
CA ALA A 140 -21.48 -2.06 -4.15
C ALA A 140 -22.73 -2.10 -3.24
N ALA A 141 -23.66 -1.15 -3.40
CA ALA A 141 -24.92 -1.15 -2.65
C ALA A 141 -25.82 -2.33 -3.03
N SER A 142 -26.00 -2.62 -4.32
CA SER A 142 -26.71 -3.84 -4.74
C SER A 142 -25.94 -5.10 -4.37
N ALA A 143 -24.60 -5.06 -4.41
CA ALA A 143 -23.77 -6.18 -3.99
C ALA A 143 -24.08 -6.60 -2.54
N ILE A 144 -24.10 -5.64 -1.61
CA ILE A 144 -24.44 -5.88 -0.21
C ILE A 144 -25.83 -6.50 -0.06
N ARG A 145 -26.86 -6.01 -0.78
CA ARG A 145 -28.22 -6.58 -0.73
C ARG A 145 -28.24 -8.06 -1.13
N HIS A 146 -27.47 -8.44 -2.15
CA HIS A 146 -27.37 -9.83 -2.59
C HIS A 146 -26.58 -10.70 -1.60
N PHE A 147 -25.50 -10.18 -1.01
CA PHE A 147 -24.78 -10.90 0.05
C PHE A 147 -25.65 -11.08 1.31
N ASP A 148 -26.39 -10.06 1.72
CA ASP A 148 -27.35 -10.13 2.84
C ASP A 148 -28.43 -11.18 2.58
N ARG A 149 -28.96 -11.22 1.34
CA ARG A 149 -29.93 -12.24 0.93
C ARG A 149 -29.32 -13.64 1.01
N ALA A 150 -28.12 -13.84 0.45
CA ALA A 150 -27.41 -15.11 0.50
C ALA A 150 -27.19 -15.57 1.95
N LEU A 151 -26.67 -14.70 2.82
CA LEU A 151 -26.46 -14.97 4.25
C LEU A 151 -27.75 -15.34 4.97
N SER A 152 -28.88 -14.66 4.67
CA SER A 152 -30.17 -14.97 5.30
C SER A 152 -30.77 -16.33 4.91
N THR A 153 -30.35 -16.87 3.76
CA THR A 153 -30.88 -18.12 3.20
C THR A 153 -29.94 -19.32 3.39
N LEU A 154 -28.65 -19.06 3.61
CA LEU A 154 -27.64 -20.09 3.82
C LEU A 154 -27.91 -20.82 5.14
N ARG A 155 -27.87 -22.15 5.11
CA ARG A 155 -28.06 -22.99 6.30
C ARG A 155 -26.86 -23.91 6.48
N SER A 156 -26.25 -23.86 7.67
CA SER A 156 -25.28 -24.85 8.15
C SER A 156 -24.06 -25.07 7.26
N ASP A 157 -23.50 -23.99 6.69
CA ASP A 157 -22.23 -24.01 5.93
C ASP A 157 -21.33 -22.85 6.38
N VAL A 158 -20.47 -23.13 7.35
CA VAL A 158 -19.58 -22.13 7.98
C VAL A 158 -18.59 -21.55 6.96
N VAL A 159 -18.13 -22.37 6.01
CA VAL A 159 -17.16 -21.94 4.98
C VAL A 159 -17.82 -20.99 3.98
N ALA A 160 -19.03 -21.32 3.51
CA ALA A 160 -19.78 -20.45 2.63
C ALA A 160 -20.21 -19.15 3.32
N GLU A 161 -20.56 -19.20 4.61
CA GLU A 161 -20.86 -18.02 5.43
C GLU A 161 -19.64 -17.10 5.55
N ALA A 162 -18.47 -17.66 5.85
CA ALA A 162 -17.22 -16.90 5.94
C ALA A 162 -16.87 -16.21 4.62
N GLN A 163 -17.02 -16.91 3.48
CA GLN A 163 -16.78 -16.33 2.16
C GLN A 163 -17.76 -15.20 1.83
N LEU A 164 -19.04 -15.37 2.18
CA LEU A 164 -20.07 -14.35 1.98
C LEU A 164 -19.81 -13.10 2.82
N GLU A 165 -19.44 -13.28 4.10
CA GLU A 165 -19.09 -12.16 4.98
C GLU A 165 -17.83 -11.43 4.49
N SER A 166 -16.82 -12.15 3.99
CA SER A 166 -15.64 -11.55 3.35
C SER A 166 -16.02 -10.72 2.12
N ASN A 167 -16.80 -11.28 1.19
CA ASN A 167 -17.24 -10.57 -0.01
C ASN A 167 -18.11 -9.34 0.32
N ARG A 168 -18.96 -9.47 1.35
CA ARG A 168 -19.79 -8.38 1.87
C ARG A 168 -18.93 -7.28 2.48
N ALA A 169 -17.90 -7.66 3.25
CA ALA A 169 -16.94 -6.72 3.82
C ALA A 169 -16.20 -5.94 2.73
N GLU A 170 -15.78 -6.58 1.64
CA GLU A 170 -15.18 -5.89 0.51
C GLU A 170 -16.16 -4.91 -0.17
N ALA A 171 -17.42 -5.27 -0.37
CA ALA A 171 -18.42 -4.34 -0.90
C ALA A 171 -18.70 -3.16 0.05
N LEU A 172 -18.65 -3.38 1.37
CA LEU A 172 -18.72 -2.31 2.37
C LEU A 172 -17.47 -1.42 2.31
N LEU A 173 -16.30 -2.01 2.06
CA LEU A 173 -15.04 -1.29 1.89
C LEU A 173 -15.07 -0.38 0.65
N ASP A 174 -15.65 -0.84 -0.46
CA ASP A 174 -15.82 -0.05 -1.69
C ASP A 174 -16.73 1.18 -1.49
N LEU A 175 -17.59 1.17 -0.45
CA LEU A 175 -18.42 2.30 -0.01
C LEU A 175 -17.82 3.06 1.19
N ALA A 176 -16.55 2.81 1.53
CA ALA A 176 -15.88 3.39 2.71
C ALA A 176 -16.67 3.21 4.04
N ARG A 177 -17.50 2.16 4.16
CA ARG A 177 -18.25 1.80 5.38
C ARG A 177 -17.36 0.97 6.31
N PHE A 178 -16.21 1.53 6.68
CA PHE A 178 -15.11 0.76 7.27
C PHE A 178 -15.45 0.03 8.56
N ARG A 179 -16.27 0.61 9.45
CA ARG A 179 -16.65 -0.05 10.72
C ARG A 179 -17.43 -1.33 10.47
N GLU A 180 -18.34 -1.31 9.50
CA GLU A 180 -19.16 -2.46 9.14
C GLU A 180 -18.35 -3.50 8.37
N ALA A 181 -17.44 -3.05 7.50
CA ALA A 181 -16.50 -3.91 6.79
C ALA A 181 -15.54 -4.63 7.76
N GLU A 182 -14.95 -3.91 8.73
CA GLU A 182 -14.07 -4.51 9.76
C GLU A 182 -14.85 -5.54 10.60
N ALA A 183 -16.10 -5.25 10.98
CA ALA A 183 -16.93 -6.21 11.69
C ALA A 183 -17.25 -7.47 10.85
N ALA A 184 -17.51 -7.31 9.56
CA ALA A 184 -17.78 -8.42 8.65
C ALA A 184 -16.52 -9.27 8.38
N PHE A 185 -15.35 -8.65 8.17
CA PHE A 185 -14.07 -9.38 8.07
C PHE A 185 -13.77 -10.18 9.34
N ARG A 186 -14.01 -9.61 10.53
CA ARG A 186 -13.81 -10.35 11.80
C ARG A 186 -14.74 -11.55 11.91
N ARG A 187 -16.02 -11.42 11.53
CA ARG A 187 -16.94 -12.57 11.48
C ARG A 187 -16.45 -13.66 10.53
N ALA A 188 -15.93 -13.27 9.37
CA ALA A 188 -15.35 -14.22 8.41
C ALA A 188 -14.09 -14.92 8.95
N ILE A 189 -13.19 -14.19 9.64
CA ILE A 189 -12.01 -14.77 10.31
C ILE A 189 -12.46 -15.76 11.39
N ASP A 190 -13.36 -15.35 12.29
CA ASP A 190 -13.87 -16.20 13.37
C ASP A 190 -14.54 -17.47 12.84
N ALA A 191 -15.23 -17.39 11.70
CA ALA A 191 -15.84 -18.53 11.04
C ALA A 191 -14.80 -19.45 10.39
N PHE A 192 -13.81 -18.91 9.67
CA PHE A 192 -12.73 -19.72 9.08
C PHE A 192 -11.86 -20.40 10.14
N ASP A 193 -11.58 -19.74 11.26
CA ASP A 193 -10.79 -20.28 12.38
C ASP A 193 -11.48 -21.48 13.07
N GLN A 194 -12.80 -21.63 12.91
CA GLN A 194 -13.53 -22.81 13.36
C GLN A 194 -13.41 -24.01 12.41
N THR A 195 -12.70 -23.86 11.28
CA THR A 195 -12.56 -24.88 10.25
C THR A 195 -11.08 -25.22 10.00
N PRO A 196 -10.77 -26.37 9.36
CA PRO A 196 -9.42 -26.65 8.90
C PRO A 196 -8.91 -25.71 7.79
N HIS A 197 -9.74 -24.81 7.24
CA HIS A 197 -9.41 -23.94 6.10
C HIS A 197 -8.58 -22.71 6.50
N ARG A 198 -7.35 -22.93 6.99
CA ARG A 198 -6.41 -21.87 7.40
C ARG A 198 -6.11 -20.86 6.27
N ARG A 199 -6.08 -21.32 5.02
CA ARG A 199 -5.89 -20.46 3.84
C ARG A 199 -6.98 -19.40 3.71
N GLY A 200 -8.23 -19.73 4.00
CA GLY A 200 -9.34 -18.77 3.97
C GLY A 200 -9.16 -17.67 5.01
N SER A 201 -8.84 -18.04 6.25
CA SER A 201 -8.55 -17.09 7.34
C SER A 201 -7.38 -16.16 6.98
N ALA A 202 -6.29 -16.69 6.40
CA ALA A 202 -5.16 -15.87 5.97
C ALA A 202 -5.52 -14.84 4.89
N ILE A 203 -6.33 -15.22 3.89
CA ILE A 203 -6.79 -14.29 2.85
C ILE A 203 -7.63 -13.17 3.47
N VAL A 204 -8.55 -13.50 4.39
CA VAL A 204 -9.39 -12.50 5.04
C VAL A 204 -8.58 -11.57 5.96
N GLU A 205 -7.57 -12.09 6.65
CA GLU A 205 -6.61 -11.29 7.42
C GLU A 205 -5.87 -10.27 6.52
N GLY A 206 -5.48 -10.66 5.30
CA GLY A 206 -4.94 -9.76 4.29
C GLY A 206 -5.93 -8.67 3.86
N ASN A 207 -7.19 -9.03 3.61
CA ASN A 207 -8.23 -8.06 3.24
C ASN A 207 -8.53 -7.07 4.39
N LEU A 208 -8.51 -7.54 5.65
CA LEU A 208 -8.61 -6.68 6.82
C LEU A 208 -7.40 -5.74 6.90
N ALA A 209 -6.20 -6.23 6.56
CA ALA A 209 -5.01 -5.40 6.50
C ALA A 209 -5.14 -4.28 5.46
N ASP A 210 -5.65 -4.55 4.25
CA ASP A 210 -5.94 -3.51 3.23
C ASP A 210 -6.91 -2.45 3.79
N LEU A 211 -8.03 -2.87 4.40
CA LEU A 211 -8.97 -1.96 5.04
C LEU A 211 -8.29 -1.04 6.04
N LEU A 212 -7.45 -1.62 6.92
CA LEU A 212 -6.71 -0.85 7.93
C LEU A 212 -5.74 0.14 7.28
N GLY A 213 -5.11 -0.25 6.17
CA GLY A 213 -4.24 0.60 5.36
C GLY A 213 -5.00 1.82 4.83
N ARG A 214 -6.17 1.61 4.22
CA ARG A 214 -7.04 2.67 3.68
C ARG A 214 -7.56 3.63 4.75
N GLN A 215 -7.75 3.16 5.99
CA GLN A 215 -8.08 4.01 7.14
C GLN A 215 -6.89 4.83 7.68
N GLY A 216 -5.69 4.64 7.13
CA GLY A 216 -4.45 5.23 7.68
C GLY A 216 -3.94 4.54 8.95
N ARG A 217 -4.51 3.37 9.33
CA ARG A 217 -4.03 2.55 10.46
C ARG A 217 -2.88 1.64 10.00
N LEU A 218 -1.85 2.25 9.42
CA LEU A 218 -0.77 1.58 8.68
C LEU A 218 -0.02 0.55 9.54
N GLN A 219 0.24 0.86 10.82
CA GLN A 219 0.88 -0.09 11.73
C GLN A 219 0.06 -1.35 11.97
N ALA A 220 -1.26 -1.20 12.11
CA ALA A 220 -2.14 -2.36 12.29
C ALA A 220 -2.18 -3.19 11.02
N SER A 221 -2.27 -2.52 9.85
CA SER A 221 -2.21 -3.17 8.54
C SER A 221 -0.98 -4.05 8.37
N ILE A 222 0.23 -3.53 8.62
CA ILE A 222 1.49 -4.30 8.53
C ILE A 222 1.43 -5.57 9.39
N ARG A 223 0.94 -5.48 10.64
CA ARG A 223 0.82 -6.65 11.53
C ARG A 223 -0.15 -7.71 11.02
N HIS A 224 -1.28 -7.30 10.44
CA HIS A 224 -2.26 -8.23 9.89
C HIS A 224 -1.72 -8.93 8.64
N PHE A 225 -1.01 -8.23 7.75
CA PHE A 225 -0.30 -8.87 6.64
C PHE A 225 0.76 -9.87 7.13
N GLU A 226 1.58 -9.51 8.12
CA GLU A 226 2.58 -10.42 8.69
C GLU A 226 1.96 -11.65 9.37
N ARG A 227 0.77 -11.51 9.95
CA ARG A 227 0.00 -12.64 10.47
C ARG A 227 -0.49 -13.54 9.34
N ALA A 228 -1.12 -12.96 8.31
CA ALA A 228 -1.62 -13.68 7.16
C ALA A 228 -0.51 -14.47 6.44
N GLN A 229 0.66 -13.86 6.22
CA GLN A 229 1.81 -14.53 5.61
C GLN A 229 2.33 -15.70 6.45
N ARG A 230 2.39 -15.56 7.78
CA ARG A 230 2.78 -16.67 8.68
C ARG A 230 1.82 -17.85 8.61
N MET A 231 0.54 -17.59 8.35
CA MET A 231 -0.47 -18.65 8.22
C MET A 231 -0.37 -19.43 6.90
N LEU A 232 0.38 -18.91 5.91
CA LEU A 232 0.60 -19.53 4.60
C LEU A 232 2.00 -20.11 4.42
N GLN A 233 2.76 -20.34 5.52
CA GLN A 233 4.13 -20.86 5.45
C GLN A 233 4.25 -22.33 4.97
N ASP A 234 3.15 -23.00 4.68
CA ASP A 234 3.16 -24.35 4.09
C ASP A 234 3.37 -24.26 2.56
N ASP A 235 4.25 -25.11 2.00
CA ASP A 235 4.76 -25.09 0.62
C ASP A 235 3.68 -25.11 -0.51
N GLU A 236 2.40 -25.29 -0.19
CA GLU A 236 1.32 -25.44 -1.17
C GLU A 236 0.62 -24.11 -1.56
N ALA A 237 0.86 -22.99 -0.85
CA ALA A 237 0.17 -21.71 -1.06
C ALA A 237 1.06 -20.55 -1.54
N VAL A 238 2.15 -20.87 -2.23
CA VAL A 238 3.21 -19.92 -2.63
C VAL A 238 2.69 -18.70 -3.41
N GLY A 239 1.69 -18.87 -4.29
CA GLY A 239 1.07 -17.77 -5.03
C GLY A 239 0.28 -16.78 -4.17
N ASP A 240 -0.49 -17.27 -3.20
CA ASP A 240 -1.22 -16.41 -2.25
C ASP A 240 -0.28 -15.67 -1.30
N ALA A 241 0.79 -16.35 -0.85
CA ALA A 241 1.81 -15.73 -0.02
C ALA A 241 2.52 -14.58 -0.77
N ALA A 242 2.81 -14.77 -2.06
CA ALA A 242 3.38 -13.72 -2.92
C ALA A 242 2.40 -12.56 -3.14
N ARG A 243 1.12 -12.84 -3.41
CA ARG A 243 0.09 -11.81 -3.53
C ARG A 243 -0.03 -10.96 -2.26
N LEU A 244 -0.12 -11.59 -1.09
CA LEU A 244 -0.13 -10.89 0.20
C LEU A 244 1.17 -10.12 0.46
N GLY A 245 2.31 -10.63 -0.03
CA GLY A 245 3.59 -9.92 0.00
C GLY A 245 3.56 -8.62 -0.79
N ALA A 246 2.99 -8.64 -2.00
CA ALA A 246 2.80 -7.44 -2.81
C ALA A 246 1.83 -6.44 -2.14
N GLU A 247 0.71 -6.92 -1.58
CA GLU A 247 -0.26 -6.05 -0.87
C GLU A 247 0.36 -5.42 0.39
N ARG A 248 1.21 -6.16 1.13
CA ARG A 248 2.00 -5.59 2.23
C ARG A 248 2.99 -4.53 1.73
N ALA A 249 3.62 -4.75 0.58
CA ALA A 249 4.56 -3.80 -0.01
C ALA A 249 3.89 -2.47 -0.39
N GLU A 250 2.62 -2.48 -0.80
CA GLU A 250 1.83 -1.25 -1.03
C GLU A 250 1.70 -0.41 0.26
N VAL A 251 1.57 -1.07 1.42
CA VAL A 251 1.51 -0.38 2.73
C VAL A 251 2.88 0.13 3.16
N LEU A 252 3.94 -0.66 2.94
CA LEU A 252 5.33 -0.21 3.20
C LEU A 252 5.66 1.03 2.35
N LEU A 253 5.26 1.02 1.08
CA LEU A 253 5.37 2.16 0.19
C LEU A 253 4.57 3.36 0.71
N SER A 254 3.34 3.15 1.18
CA SER A 254 2.52 4.20 1.78
C SER A 254 3.15 4.81 3.03
N VAL A 255 3.87 4.01 3.84
CA VAL A 255 4.63 4.49 5.00
C VAL A 255 5.92 5.23 4.59
N GLY A 256 6.42 5.04 3.37
CA GLY A 256 7.69 5.62 2.91
C GLY A 256 8.91 4.72 3.15
N LEU A 257 8.69 3.44 3.49
CA LEU A 257 9.74 2.41 3.55
C LEU A 257 10.03 1.89 2.13
N LEU A 258 10.67 2.74 1.32
CA LEU A 258 10.79 2.53 -0.12
C LEU A 258 11.63 1.30 -0.47
N ASP A 259 12.74 1.09 0.21
CA ASP A 259 13.64 -0.02 -0.06
C ASP A 259 12.99 -1.36 0.30
N GLU A 260 12.31 -1.46 1.44
CA GLU A 260 11.58 -2.67 1.83
C GLU A 260 10.39 -2.94 0.91
N ALA A 261 9.71 -1.90 0.43
CA ALA A 261 8.66 -2.04 -0.56
C ALA A 261 9.21 -2.59 -1.88
N ILE A 262 10.33 -2.05 -2.37
CA ILE A 262 10.99 -2.52 -3.60
C ILE A 262 11.42 -3.97 -3.48
N ASP A 263 12.07 -4.34 -2.38
CA ASP A 263 12.51 -5.72 -2.12
C ASP A 263 11.27 -6.66 -2.09
N ALA A 264 10.23 -6.30 -1.35
CA ALA A 264 9.02 -7.11 -1.23
C ALA A 264 8.23 -7.24 -2.54
N PHE A 265 8.10 -6.17 -3.34
CA PHE A 265 7.50 -6.24 -4.67
C PHE A 265 8.31 -7.12 -5.61
N THR A 266 9.65 -7.04 -5.56
CA THR A 266 10.55 -7.84 -6.42
C THR A 266 10.42 -9.33 -6.10
N ASP A 267 10.42 -9.69 -4.81
CA ASP A 267 10.25 -11.07 -4.36
C ASP A 267 8.88 -11.62 -4.78
N ALA A 268 7.81 -10.85 -4.54
CA ALA A 268 6.45 -11.24 -4.92
C ALA A 268 6.33 -11.40 -6.44
N LEU A 269 6.84 -10.44 -7.22
CA LEU A 269 6.76 -10.45 -8.67
C LEU A 269 7.44 -11.68 -9.27
N THR A 270 8.61 -12.05 -8.75
CA THR A 270 9.36 -13.24 -9.20
C THR A 270 8.51 -14.50 -9.09
N VAL A 271 7.82 -14.67 -7.97
CA VAL A 271 6.95 -15.82 -7.73
C VAL A 271 5.70 -15.76 -8.59
N LEU A 272 5.05 -14.60 -8.68
CA LEU A 272 3.80 -14.43 -9.43
C LEU A 272 4.00 -14.65 -10.93
N ASP A 273 5.10 -14.13 -11.50
CA ASP A 273 5.48 -14.38 -12.90
C ASP A 273 5.75 -15.87 -13.13
N ALA A 274 6.51 -16.53 -12.25
CA ALA A 274 6.84 -17.96 -12.38
C ALA A 274 5.61 -18.87 -12.31
N GLN A 275 4.59 -18.48 -11.55
CA GLN A 275 3.35 -19.23 -11.36
C GLN A 275 2.23 -18.83 -12.35
N GLY A 276 2.47 -17.83 -13.22
CA GLY A 276 1.50 -17.39 -14.22
C GLY A 276 0.34 -16.53 -13.68
N PHE A 277 0.47 -15.94 -12.48
CA PHE A 277 -0.50 -15.01 -11.92
C PHE A 277 -0.36 -13.62 -12.57
N ALA A 278 -0.70 -13.51 -13.85
CA ALA A 278 -0.39 -12.34 -14.69
C ALA A 278 -1.01 -11.03 -14.17
N ASN A 279 -2.23 -11.07 -13.61
CA ASN A 279 -2.90 -9.90 -13.07
C ASN A 279 -2.21 -9.38 -11.80
N GLU A 280 -1.90 -10.28 -10.86
CA GLU A 280 -1.22 -9.97 -9.62
C GLU A 280 0.23 -9.53 -9.89
N ALA A 281 0.89 -10.13 -10.87
CA ALA A 281 2.22 -9.71 -11.33
C ALA A 281 2.20 -8.28 -11.89
N ALA A 282 1.25 -7.94 -12.76
CA ALA A 282 1.10 -6.58 -13.30
C ALA A 282 0.78 -5.55 -12.19
N ARG A 283 -0.01 -5.94 -11.17
CA ARG A 283 -0.23 -5.11 -9.96
C ARG A 283 1.05 -4.90 -9.17
N ALA A 284 1.79 -5.96 -8.86
CA ALA A 284 3.07 -5.86 -8.14
C ALA A 284 4.08 -5.00 -8.91
N ARG A 285 4.12 -5.11 -10.24
CA ARG A 285 4.94 -4.28 -11.13
C ARG A 285 4.53 -2.81 -11.12
N THR A 286 3.22 -2.52 -11.00
CA THR A 286 2.71 -1.16 -10.82
C THR A 286 3.19 -0.55 -9.50
N GLY A 287 3.07 -1.31 -8.41
CA GLY A 287 3.57 -0.91 -7.09
C GLY A 287 5.08 -0.71 -7.06
N LEU A 288 5.84 -1.59 -7.70
CA LEU A 288 7.29 -1.47 -7.87
C LEU A 288 7.67 -0.21 -8.63
N GLY A 289 6.99 0.07 -9.75
CA GLY A 289 7.19 1.30 -10.52
C GLY A 289 6.93 2.56 -9.69
N LEU A 290 5.87 2.58 -8.87
CA LEU A 290 5.60 3.69 -7.96
C LEU A 290 6.66 3.83 -6.87
N ALA A 291 7.18 2.72 -6.33
CA ALA A 291 8.26 2.73 -5.34
C ALA A 291 9.57 3.28 -5.93
N HIS A 292 9.91 2.91 -7.17
CA HIS A 292 11.03 3.49 -7.90
C HIS A 292 10.84 4.99 -8.17
N ALA A 293 9.64 5.41 -8.58
CA ALA A 293 9.33 6.83 -8.79
C ALA A 293 9.58 7.63 -7.51
N ARG A 294 9.06 7.11 -6.39
CA ARG A 294 9.21 7.68 -5.05
C ARG A 294 10.65 7.74 -4.55
N ARG A 295 11.52 6.87 -5.05
CA ARG A 295 12.97 6.88 -4.78
C ARG A 295 13.72 7.89 -5.67
N GLY A 296 13.09 8.39 -6.73
CA GLY A 296 13.67 9.32 -7.71
C GLY A 296 14.06 8.68 -9.04
N ASP A 297 13.87 7.37 -9.20
CA ASP A 297 14.24 6.60 -10.40
C ASP A 297 13.17 6.73 -11.50
N LEU A 298 12.86 7.96 -11.91
CA LEU A 298 11.69 8.27 -12.75
C LEU A 298 11.71 7.61 -14.15
N ALA A 299 12.88 7.26 -14.68
CA ALA A 299 12.99 6.58 -15.98
C ALA A 299 12.64 5.09 -15.89
N ASP A 300 13.16 4.41 -14.87
CA ASP A 300 12.87 3.00 -14.63
C ASP A 300 11.41 2.83 -14.20
N ALA A 301 10.90 3.74 -13.37
CA ALA A 301 9.50 3.79 -12.99
C ALA A 301 8.56 3.91 -14.20
N GLU A 302 8.83 4.86 -15.11
CA GLU A 302 8.02 5.04 -16.32
C GLU A 302 7.98 3.77 -17.17
N ALA A 303 9.14 3.14 -17.41
CA ALA A 303 9.23 1.91 -18.20
C ALA A 303 8.49 0.73 -17.54
N MET A 304 8.61 0.59 -16.21
CA MET A 304 7.88 -0.44 -15.45
C MET A 304 6.36 -0.25 -15.54
N LEU A 305 5.88 0.99 -15.42
CA LEU A 305 4.45 1.32 -15.45
C LEU A 305 3.86 1.15 -16.85
N GLN A 306 4.58 1.52 -17.90
CA GLN A 306 4.18 1.25 -19.29
C GLN A 306 4.07 -0.25 -19.56
N ARG A 307 5.01 -1.04 -19.03
CA ARG A 307 4.96 -2.50 -19.14
C ARG A 307 3.76 -3.09 -18.39
N ALA A 308 3.51 -2.65 -17.16
CA ALA A 308 2.34 -3.09 -16.40
C ALA A 308 1.02 -2.75 -17.11
N ALA A 309 0.91 -1.55 -17.69
CA ALA A 309 -0.25 -1.16 -18.50
C ALA A 309 -0.43 -2.08 -19.73
N ALA A 310 0.66 -2.38 -20.46
CA ALA A 310 0.60 -3.30 -21.61
C ALA A 310 0.18 -4.73 -21.20
N GLU A 311 0.64 -5.21 -20.04
CA GLU A 311 0.23 -6.50 -19.50
C GLU A 311 -1.24 -6.51 -19.12
N PHE A 312 -1.76 -5.46 -18.47
CA PHE A 312 -3.18 -5.32 -18.18
C PHE A 312 -4.05 -5.27 -19.44
N VAL A 313 -3.58 -4.61 -20.51
CA VAL A 313 -4.24 -4.65 -21.83
C VAL A 313 -4.26 -6.06 -22.39
N ALA A 314 -3.15 -6.79 -22.33
CA ALA A 314 -3.04 -8.14 -22.87
C ALA A 314 -3.96 -9.16 -22.19
N ILE A 315 -4.25 -8.97 -20.90
CA ILE A 315 -5.18 -9.81 -20.12
C ILE A 315 -6.59 -9.20 -19.98
N GLU A 316 -6.87 -8.11 -20.71
CA GLU A 316 -8.15 -7.37 -20.70
C GLU A 316 -8.61 -6.91 -19.30
N ALA A 317 -7.67 -6.67 -18.39
CA ALA A 317 -7.94 -6.27 -17.01
C ALA A 317 -8.08 -4.75 -16.87
N ARG A 318 -9.24 -4.22 -17.30
CA ARG A 318 -9.54 -2.78 -17.30
C ARG A 318 -9.33 -2.08 -15.94
N HIS A 319 -9.65 -2.74 -14.83
CA HIS A 319 -9.49 -2.14 -13.51
C HIS A 319 -8.01 -1.92 -13.13
N GLY A 320 -7.14 -2.90 -13.40
CA GLY A 320 -5.71 -2.76 -13.16
C GLY A 320 -5.05 -1.75 -14.12
N LEU A 321 -5.56 -1.65 -15.34
CA LEU A 321 -5.12 -0.64 -16.31
C LEU A 321 -5.30 0.79 -15.78
N VAL A 322 -6.44 1.08 -15.13
CA VAL A 322 -6.68 2.39 -14.50
C VAL A 322 -5.62 2.69 -13.44
N ASP A 323 -5.30 1.72 -12.57
CA ASP A 323 -4.28 1.89 -11.52
C ASP A 323 -2.88 2.13 -12.10
N ALA A 324 -2.50 1.37 -13.14
CA ALA A 324 -1.23 1.57 -13.85
C ALA A 324 -1.15 2.94 -14.53
N HIS A 325 -2.24 3.40 -15.15
CA HIS A 325 -2.31 4.72 -15.77
C HIS A 325 -2.29 5.87 -14.76
N LEU A 326 -2.93 5.72 -13.59
CA LEU A 326 -2.84 6.70 -12.50
C LEU A 326 -1.39 6.85 -12.01
N ALA A 327 -0.71 5.72 -11.78
CA ALA A 327 0.70 5.73 -11.40
C ALA A 327 1.59 6.34 -12.50
N LEU A 328 1.34 6.01 -13.78
CA LEU A 328 2.08 6.57 -14.90
C LEU A 328 1.84 8.09 -15.04
N ALA A 329 0.60 8.56 -14.90
CA ALA A 329 0.27 9.98 -14.92
C ALA A 329 1.00 10.75 -13.82
N ARG A 330 1.11 10.18 -12.61
CA ARG A 330 1.90 10.75 -11.51
C ARG A 330 3.37 10.92 -11.92
N VAL A 331 4.00 9.88 -12.46
CA VAL A 331 5.40 9.94 -12.93
C VAL A 331 5.57 10.96 -14.06
N LEU A 332 4.63 11.02 -15.01
CA LEU A 332 4.67 12.00 -16.10
C LEU A 332 4.59 13.44 -15.59
N LEU A 333 3.76 13.71 -14.57
CA LEU A 333 3.68 15.02 -13.92
C LEU A 333 4.99 15.38 -13.21
N GLU A 334 5.60 14.45 -12.49
CA GLU A 334 6.90 14.66 -11.82
C GLU A 334 8.02 14.93 -12.84
N ARG A 335 7.93 14.36 -14.04
CA ARG A 335 8.84 14.63 -15.16
C ARG A 335 8.50 15.90 -15.96
N GLY A 336 7.47 16.65 -15.57
CA GLY A 336 7.01 17.85 -16.27
C GLY A 336 6.29 17.60 -17.60
N ARG A 337 5.93 16.35 -17.93
CA ARG A 337 5.19 15.96 -19.15
C ARG A 337 3.69 16.10 -18.94
N VAL A 338 3.25 17.32 -18.61
CA VAL A 338 1.89 17.61 -18.13
C VAL A 338 0.80 17.25 -19.15
N ASN A 339 1.01 17.55 -20.43
CA ASN A 339 0.01 17.27 -21.49
C ASN A 339 -0.23 15.76 -21.70
N GLU A 340 0.82 14.96 -21.56
CA GLU A 340 0.72 13.50 -21.71
C GLU A 340 0.00 12.88 -20.51
N ALA A 341 0.33 13.35 -19.30
CA ALA A 341 -0.42 12.98 -18.10
C ALA A 341 -1.90 13.37 -18.21
N TRP A 342 -2.19 14.58 -18.71
CA TRP A 342 -3.56 15.05 -18.88
C TRP A 342 -4.37 14.16 -19.83
N THR A 343 -3.79 13.83 -20.99
CA THR A 343 -4.44 12.95 -21.98
C THR A 343 -4.73 11.58 -21.37
N LEU A 344 -3.75 11.00 -20.67
CA LEU A 344 -3.90 9.71 -20.01
C LEU A 344 -5.00 9.71 -18.94
N LEU A 345 -5.10 10.79 -18.16
CA LEU A 345 -6.15 10.97 -17.16
C LEU A 345 -7.54 11.20 -17.79
N ASP A 346 -7.62 11.69 -19.03
CA ASP A 346 -8.87 11.85 -19.76
C ASP A 346 -9.40 10.53 -20.31
N ASP A 347 -8.51 9.66 -20.77
CA ASP A 347 -8.86 8.33 -21.26
C ASP A 347 -9.43 7.43 -20.16
N ILE A 348 -9.00 7.61 -18.90
CA ILE A 348 -9.40 6.71 -17.79
C ILE A 348 -10.51 7.27 -16.88
N VAL A 349 -10.93 8.53 -17.02
CA VAL A 349 -11.85 9.15 -16.05
C VAL A 349 -13.21 8.45 -15.98
N GLN A 350 -13.71 7.94 -17.11
CA GLN A 350 -14.97 7.19 -17.18
C GLN A 350 -14.83 5.76 -16.63
N ASP A 351 -13.58 5.27 -16.51
CA ASP A 351 -13.26 3.92 -16.08
C ASP A 351 -12.94 3.85 -14.58
N ALA A 352 -12.65 5.00 -13.98
CA ALA A 352 -12.56 5.18 -12.53
C ALA A 352 -13.96 5.04 -11.89
N ARG A 353 -14.40 3.80 -11.66
CA ARG A 353 -15.74 3.50 -11.11
C ARG A 353 -15.85 3.65 -9.60
N SER A 354 -14.78 3.34 -8.86
CA SER A 354 -14.78 3.49 -7.40
C SER A 354 -14.62 4.95 -7.01
N GLU A 355 -15.18 5.33 -5.87
CA GLU A 355 -15.02 6.67 -5.33
C GLU A 355 -13.54 7.04 -5.13
N ALA A 356 -12.76 6.17 -4.50
CA ALA A 356 -11.33 6.41 -4.29
C ALA A 356 -10.56 6.73 -5.58
N ARG A 357 -10.82 5.99 -6.68
CA ARG A 357 -10.18 6.24 -7.98
C ARG A 357 -10.63 7.56 -8.60
N ARG A 358 -11.90 7.96 -8.46
CA ARG A 358 -12.39 9.26 -8.95
C ARG A 358 -11.72 10.42 -8.23
N VAL A 359 -11.56 10.30 -6.92
CA VAL A 359 -10.84 11.30 -6.11
C VAL A 359 -9.36 11.36 -6.52
N GLU A 360 -8.71 10.22 -6.77
CA GLU A 360 -7.31 10.19 -7.21
C GLU A 360 -7.11 10.79 -8.62
N VAL A 361 -8.00 10.49 -9.57
CA VAL A 361 -8.00 11.15 -10.91
C VAL A 361 -8.09 12.67 -10.75
N ALA A 362 -9.00 13.15 -9.88
CA ALA A 362 -9.18 14.58 -9.64
C ALA A 362 -7.95 15.23 -8.98
N ALA A 363 -7.31 14.56 -8.03
CA ALA A 363 -6.07 15.04 -7.41
C ALA A 363 -4.95 15.21 -8.45
N LEU A 364 -4.75 14.23 -9.34
CA LEU A 364 -3.75 14.31 -10.40
C LEU A 364 -4.09 15.36 -11.46
N ARG A 365 -5.38 15.52 -11.81
CA ARG A 365 -5.84 16.62 -12.69
C ARG A 365 -5.61 18.00 -12.06
N ALA A 366 -5.94 18.18 -10.79
CA ALA A 366 -5.67 19.42 -10.07
C ALA A 366 -4.16 19.74 -10.05
N ARG A 367 -3.31 18.74 -9.81
CA ARG A 367 -1.85 18.88 -9.91
C ARG A 367 -1.38 19.29 -11.31
N ALA A 368 -1.97 18.72 -12.35
CA ALA A 368 -1.71 19.11 -13.74
C ALA A 368 -2.12 20.57 -14.02
N LEU A 369 -3.32 20.97 -13.57
CA LEU A 369 -3.84 22.34 -13.71
C LEU A 369 -2.95 23.36 -13.01
N LEU A 370 -2.52 23.07 -11.78
CA LEU A 370 -1.56 23.92 -11.06
C LEU A 370 -0.22 24.04 -11.79
N SER A 371 0.25 22.97 -12.42
CA SER A 371 1.47 22.99 -13.24
C SER A 371 1.30 23.83 -14.52
N MET A 372 0.07 23.98 -15.01
CA MET A 372 -0.29 24.87 -16.12
C MET A 372 -0.60 26.31 -15.66
N GLY A 373 -0.64 26.57 -14.35
CA GLY A 373 -0.97 27.88 -13.78
C GLY A 373 -2.47 28.18 -13.65
N ASP A 374 -3.35 27.18 -13.86
CA ASP A 374 -4.80 27.34 -13.77
C ASP A 374 -5.31 26.99 -12.37
N ALA A 375 -5.14 27.92 -11.43
CA ALA A 375 -5.49 27.72 -10.02
C ALA A 375 -7.01 27.63 -9.80
N ASP A 376 -7.81 28.42 -10.53
CA ASP A 376 -9.28 28.41 -10.42
C ASP A 376 -9.89 27.07 -10.86
N ALA A 377 -9.42 26.51 -11.99
CA ALA A 377 -9.87 25.20 -12.44
C ALA A 377 -9.41 24.09 -11.49
N ALA A 378 -8.22 24.21 -10.88
CA ALA A 378 -7.74 23.26 -9.88
C ALA A 378 -8.65 23.26 -8.64
N ILE A 379 -9.02 24.44 -8.11
CA ILE A 379 -9.95 24.56 -6.98
C ILE A 379 -11.31 23.96 -7.34
N THR A 380 -11.85 24.28 -8.52
CA THR A 380 -13.13 23.74 -8.99
C THR A 380 -13.12 22.20 -9.02
N THR A 381 -12.05 21.63 -9.59
CA THR A 381 -11.86 20.17 -9.67
C THR A 381 -11.82 19.51 -8.28
N ILE A 382 -11.15 20.15 -7.31
CA ILE A 382 -11.05 19.66 -5.93
C ILE A 382 -12.41 19.77 -5.22
N ASP A 383 -13.09 20.91 -5.35
CA ASP A 383 -14.37 21.15 -4.70
C ASP A 383 -15.46 20.19 -5.21
N ASP A 384 -15.42 19.81 -6.50
CA ASP A 384 -16.35 18.84 -7.08
C ASP A 384 -16.22 17.44 -6.45
N VAL A 385 -14.99 16.97 -6.22
CA VAL A 385 -14.78 15.67 -5.57
C VAL A 385 -15.01 15.71 -4.06
N ARG A 386 -14.74 16.84 -3.39
CA ARG A 386 -15.05 17.00 -1.96
C ARG A 386 -16.54 17.00 -1.65
N ARG A 387 -17.39 17.31 -2.64
CA ARG A 387 -18.86 17.18 -2.52
C ARG A 387 -19.36 15.74 -2.64
N MET A 388 -18.49 14.79 -3.01
CA MET A 388 -18.87 13.38 -3.07
C MET A 388 -19.12 12.84 -1.66
N PRO A 389 -20.16 11.99 -1.47
CA PRO A 389 -20.45 11.45 -0.15
C PRO A 389 -19.30 10.55 0.30
N ASP A 390 -18.73 10.81 1.48
CA ASP A 390 -17.66 10.01 2.09
C ASP A 390 -16.22 10.26 1.56
N ALA A 391 -15.98 11.32 0.77
CA ALA A 391 -14.63 11.74 0.36
C ALA A 391 -13.68 11.94 1.56
N ASP A 392 -14.18 12.51 2.67
CA ASP A 392 -13.45 12.73 3.92
C ASP A 392 -13.02 11.44 4.64
N ARG A 393 -13.53 10.27 4.21
CA ARG A 393 -13.17 8.97 4.79
C ARG A 393 -11.84 8.43 4.24
N LEU A 394 -11.21 9.08 3.26
CA LEU A 394 -9.95 8.68 2.66
C LEU A 394 -8.82 9.62 3.10
N PRO A 395 -8.25 9.45 4.32
CA PRO A 395 -7.41 10.49 4.94
C PRO A 395 -6.11 10.77 4.19
N LEU A 396 -5.51 9.74 3.58
CA LEU A 396 -4.30 9.86 2.76
C LEU A 396 -4.52 10.78 1.55
N ILE A 397 -5.64 10.62 0.85
CA ILE A 397 -5.97 11.41 -0.34
C ILE A 397 -6.49 12.79 0.07
N THR A 398 -7.21 12.87 1.19
CA THR A 398 -7.72 14.14 1.74
C THR A 398 -6.57 15.10 2.04
N ALA A 399 -5.47 14.64 2.65
CA ALA A 399 -4.31 15.48 2.90
C ALA A 399 -3.69 16.05 1.60
N ASP A 400 -3.60 15.25 0.52
CA ASP A 400 -3.08 15.70 -0.78
C ASP A 400 -4.02 16.73 -1.44
N LEU A 401 -5.34 16.53 -1.37
CA LEU A 401 -6.31 17.50 -1.89
C LEU A 401 -6.27 18.84 -1.15
N LEU A 402 -6.19 18.81 0.18
CA LEU A 402 -6.04 20.02 1.01
C LEU A 402 -4.74 20.75 0.66
N HIS A 403 -3.64 20.01 0.49
CA HIS A 403 -2.37 20.58 0.05
C HIS A 403 -2.47 21.25 -1.32
N LEU A 404 -3.03 20.56 -2.32
CA LEU A 404 -3.20 21.09 -3.67
C LEU A 404 -4.09 22.34 -3.68
N ARG A 405 -5.17 22.36 -2.90
CA ARG A 405 -6.05 23.52 -2.77
C ARG A 405 -5.33 24.69 -2.10
N GLY A 406 -4.56 24.44 -1.03
CA GLY A 406 -3.71 25.44 -0.40
C GLY A 406 -2.72 26.05 -1.39
N ARG A 407 -2.05 25.23 -2.22
CA ARG A 407 -1.17 25.72 -3.28
C ARG A 407 -1.89 26.55 -4.34
N ALA A 408 -3.11 26.16 -4.71
CA ALA A 408 -3.94 26.95 -5.63
C ALA A 408 -4.22 28.35 -5.06
N LEU A 409 -4.58 28.43 -3.78
CA LEU A 409 -4.85 29.69 -3.08
C LEU A 409 -3.59 30.56 -2.96
N MET A 410 -2.42 29.95 -2.73
CA MET A 410 -1.13 30.67 -2.77
C MET A 410 -0.90 31.31 -4.14
N LEU A 411 -1.18 30.61 -5.24
CA LEU A 411 -1.04 31.16 -6.59
C LEU A 411 -2.01 32.32 -6.86
N LEU A 412 -3.18 32.30 -6.23
CA LEU A 412 -4.16 33.40 -6.27
C LEU A 412 -3.81 34.56 -5.32
N GLY A 413 -2.82 34.39 -4.45
CA GLY A 413 -2.37 35.39 -3.47
C GLY A 413 -3.19 35.43 -2.17
N ASP A 414 -4.11 34.47 -1.96
CA ASP A 414 -4.88 34.36 -0.71
C ASP A 414 -4.13 33.50 0.31
N ASN A 415 -3.08 34.07 0.90
CA ASN A 415 -2.22 33.36 1.86
C ASN A 415 -2.97 32.97 3.14
N SER A 416 -4.00 33.72 3.55
CA SER A 416 -4.78 33.40 4.75
C SER A 416 -5.57 32.12 4.55
N ALA A 417 -6.34 32.03 3.46
CA ALA A 417 -7.09 30.82 3.14
C ALA A 417 -6.17 29.65 2.79
N ALA A 418 -5.03 29.91 2.13
CA ALA A 418 -4.03 28.89 1.86
C ALA A 418 -3.50 28.26 3.15
N VAL A 419 -3.17 29.08 4.15
CA VAL A 419 -2.69 28.59 5.45
C VAL A 419 -3.71 27.69 6.14
N GLU A 420 -5.00 28.04 6.12
CA GLU A 420 -6.06 27.20 6.71
C GLU A 420 -6.12 25.80 6.07
N GLU A 421 -6.05 25.72 4.74
CA GLU A 421 -6.04 24.45 4.00
C GLU A 421 -4.76 23.65 4.27
N LEU A 422 -3.60 24.31 4.32
CA LEU A 422 -2.31 23.66 4.61
C LEU A 422 -2.24 23.15 6.06
N GLU A 423 -2.77 23.89 7.03
CA GLU A 423 -2.89 23.43 8.42
C GLU A 423 -3.79 22.19 8.52
N ALA A 424 -4.90 22.16 7.78
CA ALA A 424 -5.76 20.98 7.71
C ALA A 424 -5.03 19.78 7.07
N ALA A 425 -4.23 20.00 6.03
CA ALA A 425 -3.40 18.95 5.43
C ALA A 425 -2.37 18.39 6.41
N VAL A 426 -1.64 19.27 7.11
CA VAL A 426 -0.67 18.90 8.16
C VAL A 426 -1.35 18.16 9.30
N HIS A 427 -2.56 18.57 9.71
CA HIS A 427 -3.32 17.88 10.74
C HIS A 427 -3.57 16.39 10.38
N GLU A 428 -3.99 16.10 9.14
CA GLU A 428 -4.19 14.71 8.70
C GLU A 428 -2.89 13.91 8.63
N ILE A 429 -1.80 14.54 8.16
CA ILE A 429 -0.47 13.91 8.12
C ILE A 429 0.01 13.55 9.53
N GLU A 430 -0.12 14.48 10.49
CA GLU A 430 0.27 14.27 11.88
C GLU A 430 -0.65 13.27 12.60
N ARG A 431 -1.94 13.26 12.29
CA ARG A 431 -2.89 12.29 12.85
C ARG A 431 -2.50 10.86 12.49
N ILE A 432 -2.08 10.62 11.24
CA ILE A 432 -1.58 9.30 10.82
C ILE A 432 -0.20 9.03 11.45
N ARG A 433 0.73 9.99 11.39
CA ARG A 433 2.07 9.87 11.98
C ARG A 433 2.03 9.52 13.48
N GLY A 434 1.12 10.13 14.23
CA GLY A 434 0.91 9.87 15.65
C GLY A 434 0.46 8.43 15.96
N SER A 435 -0.15 7.75 14.99
CA SER A 435 -0.56 6.34 15.13
C SER A 435 0.56 5.33 14.82
N LEU A 436 1.64 5.79 14.18
CA LEU A 436 2.81 4.96 13.88
C LEU A 436 3.63 4.74 15.15
N LEU A 437 4.11 3.50 15.32
CA LEU A 437 4.91 3.10 16.48
C LEU A 437 6.38 3.00 16.06
N GLY A 438 7.27 3.64 16.82
CA GLY A 438 8.70 3.69 16.50
C GLY A 438 9.08 4.89 15.62
N ASP A 439 10.26 5.45 15.87
CA ASP A 439 10.70 6.69 15.21
C ASP A 439 11.06 6.46 13.74
N ARG A 440 11.55 5.26 13.39
CA ARG A 440 11.80 4.88 12.00
C ARG A 440 10.57 5.04 11.11
N LEU A 441 9.41 4.54 11.54
CA LEU A 441 8.18 4.63 10.74
C LEU A 441 7.67 6.07 10.64
N ARG A 442 7.82 6.87 11.72
CA ARG A 442 7.44 8.29 11.71
C ARG A 442 8.34 9.13 10.82
N THR A 443 9.63 8.85 10.81
CA THR A 443 10.61 9.52 9.95
C THR A 443 10.40 9.13 8.48
N ALA A 444 10.23 7.84 8.18
CA ALA A 444 9.89 7.37 6.83
C ALA A 444 8.61 8.03 6.30
N TRP A 445 7.57 8.11 7.15
CA TRP A 445 6.29 8.73 6.81
C TRP A 445 6.39 10.20 6.43
N LEU A 446 7.24 10.96 7.14
CA LEU A 446 7.43 12.38 6.84
C LEU A 446 8.24 12.62 5.57
N GLY A 447 9.13 11.70 5.17
CA GLY A 447 10.14 11.95 4.13
C GLY A 447 9.59 12.54 2.82
N ASP A 448 8.41 12.12 2.38
CA ASP A 448 7.73 12.60 1.17
C ASP A 448 6.56 13.56 1.43
N ARG A 449 6.27 13.87 2.70
CA ARG A 449 5.07 14.63 3.13
C ARG A 449 5.41 15.98 3.73
N LEU A 450 6.61 16.49 3.45
CA LEU A 450 7.09 17.79 3.92
C LEU A 450 6.51 18.98 3.16
N ALA A 451 5.96 18.75 1.96
CA ALA A 451 5.55 19.84 1.07
C ALA A 451 4.55 20.83 1.69
N PRO A 452 3.48 20.40 2.41
CA PRO A 452 2.59 21.34 3.09
C PRO A 452 3.29 22.20 4.17
N TYR A 453 4.22 21.60 4.92
CA TYR A 453 5.03 22.30 5.92
C TYR A 453 5.93 23.35 5.26
N HIS A 454 6.58 23.00 4.15
CA HIS A 454 7.42 23.92 3.40
C HIS A 454 6.62 25.10 2.82
N ASP A 455 5.41 24.84 2.31
CA ASP A 455 4.52 25.89 1.80
C ASP A 455 4.08 26.83 2.94
N MET A 456 3.67 26.29 4.10
CA MET A 456 3.35 27.10 5.28
C MET A 456 4.55 27.91 5.78
N LEU A 457 5.74 27.30 5.80
CA LEU A 457 6.97 27.94 6.22
C LEU A 457 7.35 29.09 5.28
N SER A 458 7.16 28.90 3.97
CA SER A 458 7.37 29.95 2.96
C SER A 458 6.49 31.18 3.24
N ILE A 459 5.21 30.96 3.51
CA ILE A 459 4.26 32.04 3.87
C ILE A 459 4.71 32.73 5.17
N ALA A 460 4.99 31.95 6.22
CA ALA A 460 5.40 32.50 7.52
C ALA A 460 6.70 33.34 7.43
N LEU A 461 7.67 32.90 6.62
CA LEU A 461 8.90 33.66 6.39
C LEU A 461 8.65 34.94 5.59
N ALA A 462 7.79 34.90 4.57
CA ALA A 462 7.43 36.07 3.78
C ALA A 462 6.71 37.15 4.60
N GLU A 463 5.90 36.73 5.58
CA GLU A 463 5.18 37.61 6.49
C GLU A 463 6.03 38.11 7.69
N GLY A 464 7.23 37.55 7.88
CA GLY A 464 8.07 37.85 9.05
C GLY A 464 7.59 37.19 10.36
N SER A 465 6.71 36.19 10.27
CA SER A 465 6.14 35.44 11.39
C SER A 465 7.14 34.41 11.95
N HIS A 466 8.24 34.89 12.55
CA HIS A 466 9.37 34.07 13.00
C HIS A 466 9.00 32.98 14.01
N ARG A 467 8.07 33.26 14.92
CA ARG A 467 7.58 32.27 15.90
C ARG A 467 6.86 31.12 15.22
N ARG A 468 5.98 31.44 14.26
CA ARG A 468 5.25 30.43 13.48
C ARG A 468 6.19 29.62 12.60
N ALA A 469 7.20 30.25 12.00
CA ALA A 469 8.25 29.56 11.27
C ALA A 469 8.98 28.53 12.16
N PHE A 470 9.32 28.90 13.41
CA PHE A 470 9.91 27.98 14.39
C PHE A 470 9.00 26.79 14.69
N GLU A 471 7.73 27.05 15.00
CA GLU A 471 6.75 25.99 15.30
C GLU A 471 6.61 24.99 14.13
N ILE A 472 6.60 25.48 12.89
CA ILE A 472 6.53 24.61 11.69
C ILE A 472 7.78 23.73 11.55
N ILE A 473 8.96 24.29 11.79
CA ILE A 473 10.23 23.55 11.72
C ILE A 473 10.26 22.45 12.78
N GLU A 474 9.85 22.77 14.01
CA GLU A 474 9.80 21.81 15.11
C GLU A 474 8.83 20.65 14.83
N MET A 475 7.70 20.90 14.15
CA MET A 475 6.80 19.83 13.73
C MET A 475 7.48 18.83 12.77
N VAL A 476 8.26 19.34 11.82
CA VAL A 476 8.99 18.53 10.83
C VAL A 476 10.12 17.72 11.48
N ARG A 477 10.73 18.22 12.54
CA ARG A 477 12.08 17.80 12.96
C ARG A 477 12.21 16.49 13.74
N SER A 478 11.20 15.61 13.74
CA SER A 478 11.24 14.26 14.34
C SER A 478 12.32 14.08 15.44
N ARG A 479 12.12 14.70 16.62
CA ARG A 479 12.74 14.27 17.90
C ARG A 479 14.27 14.32 18.07
N ALA A 480 15.02 15.06 17.24
CA ALA A 480 16.47 14.90 17.22
C ALA A 480 17.26 15.54 18.39
N LEU A 481 16.80 16.64 19.02
CA LEU A 481 17.65 17.40 19.95
C LEU A 481 17.01 17.71 21.31
N LEU A 482 15.76 18.16 21.36
CA LEU A 482 15.11 18.54 22.61
C LEU A 482 14.72 17.34 23.48
N ASP A 483 14.36 16.20 22.87
CA ASP A 483 14.12 14.94 23.58
C ASP A 483 15.43 14.43 24.23
N VAL A 484 16.56 14.57 23.55
CA VAL A 484 17.89 14.25 24.13
C VAL A 484 18.21 15.21 25.29
N MET A 485 17.85 16.49 25.19
CA MET A 485 18.05 17.48 26.25
C MET A 485 17.09 17.31 27.45
N GLN A 486 15.95 16.64 27.27
CA GLN A 486 14.98 16.34 28.33
C GLN A 486 15.07 14.92 28.90
N GLY A 487 16.05 14.10 28.49
CA GLY A 487 16.24 12.74 29.03
C GLY A 487 15.46 11.64 28.30
N GLY A 488 15.10 11.82 27.03
CA GLY A 488 14.43 10.79 26.21
C GLY A 488 15.26 9.51 26.02
N ILE A 489 16.59 9.61 26.10
CA ILE A 489 17.50 8.44 26.18
C ILE A 489 17.37 7.75 27.54
N GLU A 490 17.16 8.51 28.62
CA GLU A 490 16.95 7.98 29.97
C GLU A 490 15.60 7.27 30.10
N LEU A 491 14.55 7.58 29.31
CA LEU A 491 13.29 6.83 29.36
C LEU A 491 13.41 5.40 28.80
N ALA A 492 14.21 5.21 27.74
CA ALA A 492 14.51 3.88 27.20
C ALA A 492 15.36 3.06 28.19
N GLU A 493 16.30 3.71 28.90
CA GLU A 493 17.07 3.07 29.98
C GLU A 493 16.24 2.85 31.26
N GLN A 494 15.29 3.73 31.58
CA GLN A 494 14.41 3.60 32.75
C GLN A 494 13.37 2.48 32.59
N VAL A 495 12.92 2.19 31.36
CA VAL A 495 12.09 1.00 31.08
C VAL A 495 12.93 -0.29 31.17
N VAL A 496 14.22 -0.26 30.78
CA VAL A 496 15.17 -1.35 31.03
C VAL A 496 15.42 -1.55 32.54
N MET A 497 15.40 -0.47 33.34
CA MET A 497 15.62 -0.49 34.79
C MET A 497 14.35 -0.75 35.63
N ALA A 498 13.15 -0.63 35.05
CA ALA A 498 11.87 -0.94 35.72
C ALA A 498 11.63 -2.45 35.92
N GLY A 499 12.44 -3.29 35.25
CA GLY A 499 12.34 -4.75 35.32
C GLY A 499 11.25 -5.29 34.38
N PRO A 500 11.58 -6.24 33.49
CA PRO A 500 10.58 -6.91 32.65
C PRO A 500 9.58 -7.68 33.53
N GLU A 501 8.28 -7.56 33.24
CA GLU A 501 7.23 -8.26 34.00
C GLU A 501 7.10 -9.74 33.61
N ASP A 502 7.60 -10.11 32.42
CA ASP A 502 7.58 -11.48 31.91
C ASP A 502 8.88 -11.85 31.13
N ALA A 503 9.16 -13.15 31.02
CA ALA A 503 10.38 -13.69 30.41
C ALA A 503 10.49 -13.39 28.91
N GLU A 504 9.35 -13.25 28.21
CA GLU A 504 9.33 -12.90 26.78
C GLU A 504 9.79 -11.45 26.55
N GLU A 505 9.38 -10.51 27.39
CA GLU A 505 9.78 -9.10 27.30
C GLU A 505 11.28 -8.93 27.54
N SER A 506 11.83 -9.61 28.56
CA SER A 506 13.28 -9.66 28.83
C SER A 506 14.07 -10.12 27.60
N ARG A 507 13.57 -11.17 26.94
CA ARG A 507 14.21 -11.74 25.76
C ARG A 507 14.21 -10.74 24.61
N LEU A 508 13.06 -10.09 24.36
CA LEU A 508 12.91 -9.12 23.27
C LEU A 508 13.79 -7.89 23.47
N VAL A 509 13.86 -7.34 24.68
CA VAL A 509 14.75 -6.21 24.98
C VAL A 509 16.23 -6.59 24.81
N GLY A 510 16.62 -7.80 25.22
CA GLY A 510 17.98 -8.31 25.02
C GLY A 510 18.34 -8.53 23.55
N GLU A 511 17.40 -9.04 22.74
CA GLU A 511 17.56 -9.18 21.29
C GLU A 511 17.65 -7.80 20.61
N LEU A 512 16.78 -6.86 20.97
CA LEU A 512 16.78 -5.49 20.43
C LEU A 512 18.12 -4.78 20.69
N THR A 513 18.64 -4.89 21.91
CA THR A 513 19.91 -4.25 22.30
C THR A 513 21.08 -4.82 21.49
N ARG A 514 21.11 -6.14 21.30
CA ARG A 514 22.14 -6.81 20.50
C ARG A 514 22.07 -6.39 19.03
N MET A 515 20.86 -6.36 18.46
CA MET A 515 20.65 -6.00 17.06
C MET A 515 21.00 -4.54 16.79
N ARG A 516 20.63 -3.61 17.69
CA ARG A 516 21.05 -2.20 17.59
C ARG A 516 22.56 -2.04 17.65
N ALA A 517 23.25 -2.79 18.51
CA ALA A 517 24.71 -2.78 18.57
C ALA A 517 25.34 -3.31 17.27
N GLU A 518 24.79 -4.38 16.70
CA GLU A 518 25.24 -4.91 15.40
C GLU A 518 24.97 -3.92 14.26
N LEU A 519 23.80 -3.28 14.25
CA LEU A 519 23.43 -2.28 13.26
C LEU A 519 24.37 -1.07 13.31
N ASN A 520 24.68 -0.56 14.50
CA ASN A 520 25.68 0.50 14.69
C ASN A 520 27.06 0.07 14.15
N MET A 521 27.49 -1.17 14.42
CA MET A 521 28.75 -1.69 13.87
C MET A 521 28.74 -1.79 12.33
N VAL A 522 27.59 -2.08 11.71
CA VAL A 522 27.45 -2.07 10.25
C VAL A 522 27.53 -0.65 9.72
N PHE A 523 26.82 0.31 10.33
CA PHE A 523 26.89 1.72 9.97
C PHE A 523 28.31 2.29 10.09
N ASP A 524 29.02 1.99 11.18
CA ASP A 524 30.42 2.41 11.37
C ASP A 524 31.34 1.87 10.27
N ARG A 525 31.08 0.64 9.79
CA ARG A 525 31.85 0.03 8.68
C ARG A 525 31.48 0.61 7.33
N MET A 526 30.24 1.07 7.13
CA MET A 526 29.80 1.74 5.90
C MET A 526 30.39 3.13 5.77
N HIS A 527 30.55 3.84 6.89
CA HIS A 527 31.16 5.17 6.97
C HIS A 527 32.69 5.13 7.19
N GLY A 528 33.31 3.95 7.13
CA GLY A 528 34.76 3.78 7.25
C GLY A 528 35.54 4.18 5.98
N PRO A 529 36.87 4.44 6.09
CA PRO A 529 37.68 4.93 4.98
C PRO A 529 37.74 3.95 3.80
N THR A 530 37.41 4.46 2.61
CA THR A 530 37.36 3.71 1.34
C THR A 530 38.75 3.51 0.75
N THR A 531 39.08 2.27 0.38
CA THR A 531 40.34 1.94 -0.30
C THR A 531 40.12 0.86 -1.37
N GLY A 532 39.82 1.27 -2.60
CA GLY A 532 40.02 0.44 -3.80
C GLY A 532 38.77 0.07 -4.61
N THR A 533 39.00 -0.58 -5.76
CA THR A 533 38.02 -0.88 -6.83
C THR A 533 37.08 -2.06 -6.57
N GLY A 534 36.96 -2.53 -5.32
CA GLY A 534 36.01 -3.59 -4.89
C GLY A 534 34.94 -3.10 -3.89
N ASP A 535 34.88 -1.79 -3.65
CA ASP A 535 34.11 -1.20 -2.54
C ASP A 535 32.60 -1.13 -2.80
N GLY A 536 32.17 -1.11 -4.07
CA GLY A 536 30.76 -1.09 -4.45
C GLY A 536 30.01 -2.34 -3.95
N ALA A 537 30.53 -3.52 -4.29
CA ALA A 537 29.94 -4.80 -3.85
C ALA A 537 29.96 -4.98 -2.33
N ARG A 538 31.02 -4.48 -1.66
CA ARG A 538 31.14 -4.53 -0.19
C ARG A 538 30.15 -3.60 0.50
N ARG A 539 29.95 -2.38 0.00
CA ARG A 539 28.94 -1.44 0.49
C ARG A 539 27.53 -1.96 0.26
N GLU A 540 27.29 -2.56 -0.89
CA GLU A 540 26.01 -3.17 -1.20
C GLU A 540 25.68 -4.35 -0.26
N ASP A 541 26.68 -5.16 0.09
CA ASP A 541 26.55 -6.23 1.10
C ASP A 541 26.28 -5.68 2.52
N LEU A 542 27.02 -4.64 2.92
CA LEU A 542 26.79 -3.96 4.20
C LEU A 542 25.41 -3.29 4.25
N ASN A 543 24.96 -2.65 3.16
CA ASN A 543 23.62 -2.09 3.04
C ASN A 543 22.55 -3.17 3.15
N ARG A 544 22.70 -4.31 2.45
CA ARG A 544 21.79 -5.45 2.60
C ARG A 544 21.71 -5.92 4.05
N ARG A 545 22.86 -6.05 4.72
CA ARG A 545 22.92 -6.47 6.12
C ARG A 545 22.30 -5.44 7.07
N ALA A 546 22.54 -4.15 6.85
CA ALA A 546 21.91 -3.07 7.60
C ALA A 546 20.38 -3.15 7.47
N ARG A 547 19.86 -3.29 6.25
CA ARG A 547 18.42 -3.45 5.99
C ARG A 547 17.81 -4.68 6.69
N VAL A 548 18.53 -5.81 6.73
CA VAL A 548 18.08 -7.00 7.47
C VAL A 548 17.98 -6.68 8.97
N LEU A 549 19.03 -6.13 9.56
CA LEU A 549 19.06 -5.80 10.99
C LEU A 549 18.02 -4.75 11.36
N GLU A 550 17.81 -3.74 10.52
CA GLU A 550 16.78 -2.72 10.70
C GLU A 550 15.37 -3.31 10.68
N ARG A 551 15.08 -4.25 9.77
CA ARG A 551 13.80 -4.96 9.73
C ARG A 551 13.58 -5.77 11.01
N GLU A 552 14.61 -6.46 11.48
CA GLU A 552 14.52 -7.25 12.72
C GLU A 552 14.33 -6.35 13.95
N VAL A 553 15.07 -5.23 14.04
CA VAL A 553 14.89 -4.20 15.06
C VAL A 553 13.45 -3.68 15.07
N ALA A 554 12.93 -3.26 13.92
CA ALA A 554 11.56 -2.77 13.80
C ALA A 554 10.52 -3.84 14.19
N THR A 555 10.77 -5.11 13.88
CA THR A 555 9.90 -6.23 14.26
C THR A 555 9.85 -6.40 15.78
N ILE A 556 11.00 -6.37 16.44
CA ILE A 556 11.09 -6.50 17.90
C ILE A 556 10.51 -5.27 18.60
N GLU A 557 10.80 -4.06 18.12
CA GLU A 557 10.18 -2.82 18.60
C GLU A 557 8.66 -2.87 18.46
N GLY A 558 8.14 -3.36 17.32
CA GLY A 558 6.71 -3.54 17.10
C GLY A 558 6.06 -4.51 18.10
N ARG A 559 6.76 -5.58 18.48
CA ARG A 559 6.31 -6.54 19.51
C ARG A 559 6.34 -5.94 20.90
N LEU A 560 7.42 -5.24 21.28
CA LEU A 560 7.55 -4.53 22.55
C LEU A 560 6.51 -3.42 22.69
N THR A 561 6.13 -2.78 21.58
CA THR A 561 5.12 -1.72 21.61
C THR A 561 3.68 -2.24 21.71
N ALA A 562 3.45 -3.51 21.38
CA ALA A 562 2.14 -4.16 21.57
C ALA A 562 1.83 -4.47 23.04
N THR A 563 2.85 -4.65 23.87
CA THR A 563 2.76 -4.60 25.33
C THR A 563 2.53 -3.15 25.75
N ARG A 564 1.32 -2.84 26.26
CA ARG A 564 0.69 -1.50 26.45
C ARG A 564 1.55 -0.36 27.07
N ARG A 565 2.77 -0.60 27.54
CA ARG A 565 3.67 0.38 28.18
C ARG A 565 4.40 1.35 27.25
N PHE A 566 4.58 1.03 25.97
CA PHE A 566 5.41 1.86 25.07
C PHE A 566 4.64 2.92 24.27
N GLY A 567 3.30 2.92 24.32
CA GLY A 567 2.47 3.91 23.61
C GLY A 567 2.60 5.33 24.14
N GLU A 568 3.01 5.50 25.41
CA GLU A 568 3.12 6.79 26.11
C GLU A 568 4.55 7.35 26.19
N ILE A 569 5.56 6.66 25.65
CA ILE A 569 6.98 7.08 25.73
C ILE A 569 7.26 8.35 24.90
N PHE A 570 6.32 8.73 24.05
CA PHE A 570 6.51 9.73 23.01
C PHE A 570 5.79 11.03 23.38
N GLY A 571 6.55 12.00 23.92
CA GLY A 571 6.05 13.32 24.31
C GLY A 571 5.54 14.17 23.13
N ARG A 572 4.73 15.19 23.46
CA ARG A 572 4.31 16.25 22.52
C ARG A 572 5.50 17.15 22.17
N PRO A 573 5.58 17.69 20.93
CA PRO A 573 6.58 18.71 20.60
C PRO A 573 6.52 19.86 21.60
N ILE A 574 7.69 20.35 22.01
CA ILE A 574 7.79 21.53 22.87
C ILE A 574 7.37 22.74 22.03
N ASP A 575 6.39 23.51 22.51
CA ASP A 575 5.98 24.75 21.88
C ASP A 575 7.03 25.87 22.08
N ALA A 576 6.89 26.96 21.33
CA ALA A 576 7.78 28.12 21.46
C ALA A 576 7.87 28.64 22.91
N GLU A 577 6.78 28.50 23.69
CA GLU A 577 6.75 28.87 25.10
C GLU A 577 7.56 27.92 25.98
N GLY A 578 7.47 26.61 25.75
CA GLY A 578 8.27 25.59 26.42
C GLY A 578 9.76 25.72 26.13
N VAL A 579 10.15 26.08 24.90
CA VAL A 579 11.54 26.36 24.54
C VAL A 579 12.04 27.59 25.30
N SER A 580 11.25 28.67 25.31
CA SER A 580 11.59 29.89 26.04
C SER A 580 11.73 29.65 27.56
N ARG A 581 10.94 28.74 28.14
CA ARG A 581 11.05 28.33 29.55
C ARG A 581 12.28 27.46 29.84
N THR A 582 12.74 26.69 28.85
CA THR A 582 13.85 25.73 29.01
C THR A 582 15.21 26.41 28.81
N LEU A 583 15.28 27.40 27.92
CA LEU A 583 16.52 28.14 27.68
C LEU A 583 16.85 29.05 28.88
N GLY A 584 17.99 28.77 29.53
CA GLY A 584 18.50 29.60 30.62
C GLY A 584 18.92 31.01 30.17
N PRO A 585 19.12 31.95 31.10
CA PRO A 585 19.51 33.32 30.77
C PRO A 585 20.82 33.35 29.98
N GLY A 586 20.83 34.05 28.83
CA GLY A 586 22.02 34.17 27.98
C GLY A 586 22.35 32.95 27.12
N VAL A 587 21.50 31.92 27.14
CA VAL A 587 21.60 30.79 26.20
C VAL A 587 20.91 31.18 24.89
N VAL A 588 21.58 30.92 23.77
CA VAL A 588 21.04 31.11 22.42
C VAL A 588 20.84 29.74 21.80
N LEU A 589 19.61 29.45 21.38
CA LEU A 589 19.35 28.35 20.48
C LEU A 589 19.55 28.86 19.05
N LEU A 590 20.46 28.22 18.33
CA LEU A 590 20.67 28.46 16.92
C LEU A 590 20.32 27.19 16.17
N GLU A 591 19.33 27.29 15.29
CA GLU A 591 18.81 26.17 14.54
C GLU A 591 18.93 26.44 13.05
N TYR A 592 19.38 25.44 12.29
CA TYR A 592 19.49 25.51 10.84
C TYR A 592 18.47 24.59 10.18
N PHE A 593 17.91 25.06 9.06
CA PHE A 593 16.94 24.31 8.27
C PHE A 593 17.05 24.70 6.79
N VAL A 594 16.56 23.83 5.92
CA VAL A 594 16.46 24.11 4.48
C VAL A 594 14.99 24.40 4.14
N SER A 595 14.75 25.48 3.41
CA SER A 595 13.42 25.87 2.94
C SER A 595 13.53 26.49 1.55
N GLY A 596 12.75 25.98 0.60
CA GLY A 596 12.79 26.44 -0.79
C GLY A 596 14.16 26.26 -1.47
N GLY A 597 14.92 25.23 -1.08
CA GLY A 597 16.26 24.95 -1.61
C GLY A 597 17.36 25.88 -1.09
N GLU A 598 17.09 26.66 -0.04
CA GLU A 598 18.06 27.56 0.60
C GLU A 598 18.19 27.26 2.08
N LEU A 599 19.39 27.44 2.63
CA LEU A 599 19.64 27.40 4.07
C LEU A 599 19.08 28.63 4.75
N ALA A 600 18.45 28.40 5.88
CA ALA A 600 17.99 29.42 6.79
C ALA A 600 18.36 29.03 8.22
N ALA A 601 18.36 30.03 9.11
CA ALA A 601 18.58 29.83 10.52
C ALA A 601 17.50 30.52 11.36
N ILE A 602 17.14 29.90 12.48
CA ILE A 602 16.37 30.51 13.56
C ILE A 602 17.27 30.72 14.76
N VAL A 603 17.21 31.94 15.28
CA VAL A 603 17.84 32.33 16.54
C VAL A 603 16.74 32.50 17.58
N VAL A 604 16.83 31.75 18.67
CA VAL A 604 15.97 31.93 19.85
C VAL A 604 16.82 32.36 21.03
N ARG A 605 16.47 33.49 21.63
CA ARG A 605 17.16 34.02 22.81
C ARG A 605 16.18 34.81 23.66
N ASP A 606 16.14 34.54 24.96
CA ASP A 606 15.35 35.30 25.94
C ASP A 606 13.87 35.45 25.50
N GLY A 607 13.30 34.42 24.86
CA GLY A 607 11.91 34.41 24.34
C GLY A 607 11.70 35.13 22.99
N HIS A 608 12.75 35.69 22.39
CA HIS A 608 12.72 36.31 21.06
C HIS A 608 13.11 35.31 19.99
N PHE A 609 12.32 35.23 18.91
CA PHE A 609 12.52 34.36 17.77
C PHE A 609 12.86 35.19 16.54
N GLN A 610 13.92 34.83 15.82
CA GLN A 610 14.29 35.47 14.56
C GLN A 610 14.70 34.43 13.53
N ALA A 611 13.92 34.33 12.45
CA ALA A 611 14.25 33.49 11.30
C ALA A 611 14.91 34.33 10.20
N ARG A 612 16.01 33.82 9.62
CA ARG A 612 16.74 34.47 8.52
C ARG A 612 17.14 33.45 7.47
N ARG A 613 16.84 33.76 6.20
CA ARG A 613 17.46 33.07 5.06
C ARG A 613 18.93 33.48 4.98
N LEU A 614 19.81 32.49 4.82
CA LEU A 614 21.26 32.69 4.73
C LEU A 614 21.75 32.81 3.28
N GLY A 615 20.87 32.55 2.30
CA GLY A 615 21.18 32.71 0.87
C GLY A 615 22.15 31.67 0.32
N LEU A 616 22.33 30.55 1.03
CA LEU A 616 23.15 29.43 0.61
C LEU A 616 22.26 28.35 -0.02
N PRO A 617 22.41 28.04 -1.31
CA PRO A 617 21.65 26.97 -1.96
C PRO A 617 21.98 25.60 -1.37
N GLU A 618 20.99 24.73 -1.25
CA GLU A 618 21.14 23.37 -0.71
C GLU A 618 22.18 22.54 -1.47
N ALA A 619 22.24 22.67 -2.81
CA ALA A 619 23.24 22.00 -3.63
C ALA A 619 24.68 22.41 -3.25
N ALA A 620 24.89 23.68 -2.94
CA ALA A 620 26.19 24.17 -2.46
C ALA A 620 26.50 23.61 -1.07
N LEU A 621 25.49 23.47 -0.19
CA LEU A 621 25.66 22.84 1.11
C LEU A 621 26.05 21.37 1.02
N ALA A 622 25.43 20.60 0.13
CA ALA A 622 25.78 19.20 -0.08
C ALA A 622 27.25 19.06 -0.50
N GLU A 623 27.70 19.86 -1.46
CA GLU A 623 29.11 19.89 -1.88
C GLU A 623 30.05 20.26 -0.74
N LEU A 624 29.70 21.27 0.06
CA LEU A 624 30.48 21.68 1.22
C LEU A 624 30.53 20.59 2.31
N ALA A 625 29.40 19.94 2.59
CA ALA A 625 29.31 18.86 3.56
C ALA A 625 30.15 17.65 3.12
N GLU A 626 30.09 17.25 1.85
CA GLU A 626 30.94 16.18 1.31
C GLU A 626 32.42 16.52 1.43
N ARG A 627 32.81 17.76 1.11
CA ARG A 627 34.20 18.22 1.23
C ARG A 627 34.68 18.18 2.68
N ILE A 628 33.86 18.63 3.64
CA ILE A 628 34.19 18.60 5.07
C ILE A 628 34.26 17.15 5.57
N ALA A 629 33.26 16.32 5.26
CA ALA A 629 33.23 14.91 5.65
C ALA A 629 34.48 14.17 5.15
N PHE A 630 34.86 14.38 3.89
CA PHE A 630 36.08 13.83 3.33
C PHE A 630 37.35 14.22 4.11
N GLN A 631 37.47 15.48 4.56
CA GLN A 631 38.62 15.91 5.37
C GLN A 631 38.58 15.33 6.78
N VAL A 632 37.41 15.27 7.41
CA VAL A 632 37.21 14.66 8.74
C VAL A 632 37.60 13.19 8.69
N ASP A 633 37.10 12.43 7.71
CA ASP A 633 37.40 11.01 7.52
C ASP A 633 38.88 10.77 7.27
N ARG A 634 39.52 11.62 6.46
CA ARG A 634 40.97 11.57 6.23
C ARG A 634 41.75 11.85 7.51
N GLY A 635 41.27 12.77 8.35
CA GLY A 635 41.87 13.09 9.65
C GLY A 635 41.75 11.95 10.65
N LEU A 636 40.57 11.34 10.75
CA LEU A 636 40.28 10.21 11.63
C LEU A 636 41.02 8.94 11.20
N ALA A 637 41.11 8.65 9.90
CA ALA A 637 41.91 7.55 9.36
C ALA A 637 43.43 7.70 9.65
N GLY A 638 43.90 8.94 9.84
CA GLY A 638 45.28 9.24 10.22
C GLY A 638 45.58 9.10 11.72
N ALA A 639 44.57 9.17 12.58
CA ALA A 639 44.73 9.17 14.04
C ALA A 639 45.17 7.81 14.62
N GLY A 640 45.00 6.71 13.89
CA GLY A 640 45.50 5.38 14.25
C GLY A 640 47.02 5.20 14.09
N ARG A 641 47.75 6.18 13.53
CA ARG A 641 49.21 6.11 13.32
C ARG A 641 49.89 7.44 13.69
N SER A 642 50.37 7.52 14.93
CA SER A 642 51.31 8.51 15.51
C SER A 642 50.78 9.93 15.81
N GLY A 643 50.93 10.35 17.07
CA GLY A 643 50.46 11.61 17.65
C GLY A 643 51.12 12.91 17.17
N ALA A 644 51.88 12.90 16.07
CA ALA A 644 52.52 14.10 15.51
C ALA A 644 51.80 14.67 14.27
N ARG A 645 50.68 14.06 13.84
CA ARG A 645 49.88 14.50 12.67
C ARG A 645 48.61 15.30 13.01
N SER A 646 48.27 15.42 14.29
CA SER A 646 47.10 16.16 14.81
C SER A 646 47.11 17.64 14.37
N ASP A 647 48.22 18.35 14.59
CA ASP A 647 48.24 19.81 14.45
C ASP A 647 48.16 20.28 12.99
N ARG A 648 48.70 19.51 12.04
CA ARG A 648 48.57 19.82 10.62
C ARG A 648 47.16 19.58 10.09
N LEU A 649 46.47 18.58 10.62
CA LEU A 649 45.07 18.29 10.27
C LEU A 649 44.15 19.38 10.84
N VAL A 650 44.38 19.81 12.09
CA VAL A 650 43.68 20.96 12.68
C VAL A 650 43.95 22.24 11.88
N GLN A 651 45.21 22.52 11.51
CA GLN A 651 45.54 23.69 10.68
C GLN A 651 44.92 23.64 9.28
N HIS A 652 44.85 22.48 8.65
CA HIS A 652 44.17 22.32 7.35
C HIS A 652 42.66 22.50 7.48
N ALA A 653 42.05 21.91 8.52
CA ALA A 653 40.63 22.08 8.80
C ALA A 653 40.31 23.55 9.11
N GLU A 654 41.12 24.24 9.93
CA GLU A 654 41.00 25.67 10.23
C GLU A 654 41.24 26.56 9.01
N HIS A 655 42.13 26.18 8.10
CA HIS A 655 42.39 26.92 6.87
C HIS A 655 41.20 26.84 5.91
N GLU A 656 40.64 25.64 5.71
CA GLU A 656 39.43 25.46 4.89
C GLU A 656 38.20 26.09 5.56
N LEU A 657 38.04 26.00 6.89
CA LEU A 657 36.99 26.72 7.65
C LEU A 657 37.10 28.25 7.56
N LYS A 658 38.30 28.78 7.29
CA LYS A 658 38.51 30.22 7.03
C LYS A 658 38.33 30.62 5.57
N ALA A 659 38.43 29.66 4.66
CA ALA A 659 38.25 29.88 3.22
C ALA A 659 36.77 29.80 2.82
N LEU A 660 35.99 29.00 3.57
CA LEU A 660 34.53 29.03 3.65
C LEU A 660 34.06 30.27 4.40
#